data_AF-A0AAE1WZV5-F1
#
_entry.id   AF-A0AAE1WZV5-F1
#
_cell.length_a   1.000
_cell.length_b   1.000
_cell.length_c   1.000
_cell.angle_alpha   90.00
_cell.angle_beta   90.00
_cell.angle_gamma   90.00
#
_symmetry.space_group_name_H-M   'P 1'
#
loop_
_entity.id
_entity.type
_entity.pdbx_description
1 polymer ?
#
loop_
_entity_poly.entity_id
_entity_poly.type
_entity_poly.pdbx_seq_one_letter_code
_entity_poly.pdbx_strand_id
1 'polypeptide(L)'
;MVRGKVVLTGVPDNVVVSPTSAGSAFIGANSTTLSSRHVFNLGVLEDCKFMCLFLAKIWWMIPRVGKSASEIPMETQMLLLEAGDESVVGVVDDDSPTELANDNKFYVLVLPVLDGAFRTTLQGTPSNELQFCYESGDPEVQTSQALEGVFVNSGTTLLNSSRIQLNGKTNTNTDHLKKHPGFNRRPLLIWIGLDVHTWDAFYTEVSPNGIKEGLQSFKEGGISPKFLIIDDGWQETTNEYQKEGEPLVEGTQFATRLTDIKENSKFRGSESDGSNHKPQRVDPLHQRELWTQVSLHVYMWHALAGYWGGLLASSEVLKKYNPKLEYPVQSPGNIGNIRDVVFDSLEKFGVGVIDPQKVFDFYNDMHSYLASSGVDGVKVDVQNLLEILGSGHGGRVSITKKQHLSSKKSATARASEDFMPNEPTFQTLHIASVSFNSLLLGEIVVPDWDMFHSNHNTAEFHAAARALGGCPVYVSDKPGKHDFKILQKLVLPDGSVLRARYAGRPTRDCLFVDPVMDGKSLLKIWNLNKLAGVVGVFNCQGAGSWPMKQAAESTKNSSAAATSCSGRVSPLDVEFLDEIAEENWTGDCAVYAFNSGSVSRVPRSKTLEVTLGVLMRNIHRLSGKRRSSGRMQLQRQCCKNEGKRVGTVWSILKCKTNFMQGGQKMRTSLTDKNKKFTQTDAGVPPQILIGLVGYWGGLHPNHEPLKKYKPKIEYPVLSPGSQSHMRCGASAYRNHTVCIRLYNDLHSYLASCGVDGVKVDIQNVVEALGSGYGGRVMLTKKYQEALEESVLKNFNNNLICSMSQNTDFFYSSKKSPVARVSEDYMPHVPAIQTSHVAAVAFNSFFQGEIAAVDWDMFQSDHVTADFHAAARALGGCAVYVTDKPGEHDFKILKKLVLPDGSILRARYAVPHPAENMEHEQVLRRVRVCSIATCQGAGSWNTKIDVGTSNVTLAKICHSQRIHLSLATLVHLISSHLEMLPVKLGPDIVQYMHSTQVKFSDHSLLSKAKHDFHITIFYEYYALQEPFTRYLRKNYGENFRFSPIGLLDMYNSGGAVESLKHTDDSSGCSVTIQARGYGRFGAYSSTKPRACFVDMTEAAFSCSPDDGLLTVTLPGECSLKEIQVLY
;
A
#
# COMPACT_ATOMS: atom_id res chain seq x y z
N MET A 1 -28.24 -8.70 23.85
CA MET A 1 -28.61 -7.30 23.54
C MET A 1 -27.41 -6.58 22.95
N VAL A 2 -27.62 -5.66 22.00
CA VAL A 2 -26.59 -4.79 21.43
C VAL A 2 -27.10 -3.34 21.51
N ARG A 3 -26.35 -2.45 22.16
CA ARG A 3 -26.77 -1.05 22.44
C ARG A 3 -28.20 -0.93 23.00
N GLY A 4 -28.57 -1.83 23.91
CA GLY A 4 -29.90 -1.85 24.52
C GLY A 4 -31.00 -2.54 23.69
N LYS A 5 -30.78 -2.83 22.41
CA LYS A 5 -31.74 -3.56 21.57
C LYS A 5 -31.55 -5.08 21.66
N VAL A 6 -32.65 -5.82 21.71
CA VAL A 6 -32.64 -7.29 21.57
C VAL A 6 -32.47 -7.62 20.08
N VAL A 7 -31.40 -8.35 19.76
CA VAL A 7 -31.10 -8.80 18.38
C VAL A 7 -31.32 -10.32 18.25
N LEU A 8 -31.02 -11.07 19.31
CA LEU A 8 -31.25 -12.50 19.41
C LEU A 8 -32.01 -12.83 20.70
N THR A 9 -33.03 -13.68 20.61
CA THR A 9 -33.77 -14.27 21.74
C THR A 9 -33.56 -15.79 21.80
N GLY A 10 -33.91 -16.41 22.93
CA GLY A 10 -33.74 -17.88 23.06
C GLY A 10 -32.28 -18.35 22.93
N VAL A 11 -31.32 -17.50 23.29
CA VAL A 11 -29.88 -17.83 23.24
C VAL A 11 -29.61 -19.00 24.19
N PRO A 12 -29.08 -20.14 23.72
CA PRO A 12 -28.81 -21.30 24.56
C PRO A 12 -27.75 -21.07 25.65
N ASP A 13 -27.88 -21.76 26.78
CA ASP A 13 -26.99 -21.62 27.95
C ASP A 13 -25.51 -21.98 27.68
N ASN A 14 -25.25 -22.75 26.61
CA ASN A 14 -23.88 -23.15 26.24
C ASN A 14 -23.15 -22.10 25.39
N VAL A 15 -23.82 -21.01 24.99
CA VAL A 15 -23.21 -19.87 24.28
C VAL A 15 -22.45 -19.00 25.27
N VAL A 16 -21.22 -18.62 24.91
CA VAL A 16 -20.34 -17.78 25.71
C VAL A 16 -20.11 -16.46 25.00
N VAL A 17 -20.25 -15.34 25.72
CA VAL A 17 -19.98 -14.01 25.20
C VAL A 17 -18.81 -13.39 25.95
N SER A 18 -17.80 -12.97 25.21
CA SER A 18 -16.54 -12.40 25.71
C SER A 18 -16.39 -10.96 25.23
N PRO A 19 -16.80 -9.96 26.02
CA PRO A 19 -16.69 -8.54 25.64
C PRO A 19 -15.24 -8.09 25.43
N THR A 20 -15.01 -7.24 24.43
CA THR A 20 -13.67 -6.71 24.10
C THR A 20 -13.55 -5.21 24.30
N SER A 21 -14.58 -4.45 23.93
CA SER A 21 -14.66 -3.00 24.12
C SER A 21 -16.14 -2.53 24.11
N ALA A 22 -16.38 -1.23 24.24
CA ALA A 22 -17.73 -0.68 24.17
C ALA A 22 -18.32 -0.92 22.77
N GLY A 23 -19.30 -1.83 22.67
CA GLY A 23 -19.99 -2.16 21.43
C GLY A 23 -19.44 -3.37 20.65
N SER A 24 -18.42 -4.08 21.18
CA SER A 24 -17.81 -5.25 20.53
C SER A 24 -17.60 -6.45 21.47
N ALA A 25 -17.79 -7.68 20.96
CA ALA A 25 -17.62 -8.91 21.70
C ALA A 25 -17.26 -10.10 20.79
N PHE A 26 -16.60 -11.12 21.35
CA PHE A 26 -16.54 -12.45 20.75
C PHE A 26 -17.65 -13.33 21.28
N ILE A 27 -18.16 -14.24 20.44
CA ILE A 27 -19.13 -15.26 20.76
C ILE A 27 -18.49 -16.63 20.49
N GLY A 28 -18.58 -17.52 21.48
CA GLY A 28 -18.18 -18.91 21.44
C GLY A 28 -19.30 -19.83 21.94
N ALA A 29 -19.04 -21.13 21.98
CA ALA A 29 -19.98 -22.10 22.54
C ALA A 29 -19.26 -23.39 23.01
N ASN A 30 -19.88 -24.10 23.95
CA ASN A 30 -19.40 -25.39 24.45
C ASN A 30 -20.27 -26.55 23.98
N SER A 31 -19.66 -27.71 23.75
CA SER A 31 -20.29 -28.99 23.47
C SER A 31 -19.88 -30.04 24.50
N THR A 32 -20.73 -31.04 24.72
CA THR A 32 -20.41 -32.21 25.54
C THR A 32 -19.64 -33.29 24.77
N THR A 33 -19.57 -33.18 23.44
CA THR A 33 -18.90 -34.14 22.56
C THR A 33 -17.69 -33.53 21.87
N LEU A 34 -16.68 -34.36 21.59
CA LEU A 34 -15.59 -34.00 20.69
C LEU A 34 -16.06 -34.19 19.24
N SER A 35 -15.81 -33.20 18.40
CA SER A 35 -16.07 -33.28 16.96
C SER A 35 -15.12 -32.37 16.20
N SER A 36 -14.81 -32.73 14.96
CA SER A 36 -14.13 -31.87 13.99
C SER A 36 -15.08 -30.84 13.35
N ARG A 37 -16.40 -31.01 13.57
CA ARG A 37 -17.46 -30.14 13.07
C ARG A 37 -18.57 -29.99 14.11
N HIS A 38 -18.82 -28.77 14.55
CA HIS A 38 -19.97 -28.40 15.39
C HIS A 38 -20.87 -27.41 14.66
N VAL A 39 -22.17 -27.47 14.96
CA VAL A 39 -23.13 -26.42 14.57
C VAL A 39 -23.83 -25.98 15.84
N PHE A 40 -23.55 -24.75 16.27
CA PHE A 40 -24.10 -24.18 17.50
C PHE A 40 -25.21 -23.18 17.18
N ASN A 41 -26.27 -23.20 17.98
CA ASN A 41 -27.38 -22.26 17.88
C ASN A 41 -27.06 -20.99 18.70
N LEU A 42 -27.33 -19.82 18.11
CA LEU A 42 -27.17 -18.50 18.73
C LEU A 42 -28.50 -17.88 19.18
N GLY A 43 -29.63 -18.50 18.87
CA GLY A 43 -30.97 -18.01 19.17
C GLY A 43 -31.72 -17.52 17.94
N VAL A 44 -32.93 -17.01 18.17
CA VAL A 44 -33.87 -16.51 17.15
C VAL A 44 -33.56 -15.06 16.82
N LEU A 45 -33.48 -14.73 15.52
CA LEU A 45 -33.24 -13.36 15.06
C LEU A 45 -34.52 -12.51 15.17
N GLU A 46 -34.42 -11.38 15.89
CA GLU A 46 -35.53 -10.46 16.15
C GLU A 46 -35.49 -9.24 15.23
N ASP A 47 -36.62 -8.90 14.59
CA ASP A 47 -36.96 -7.63 13.93
C ASP A 47 -35.80 -6.80 13.33
N CYS A 48 -34.87 -7.46 12.62
CA CYS A 48 -33.73 -6.84 11.94
C CYS A 48 -33.81 -7.10 10.45
N LYS A 49 -33.51 -6.08 9.64
CA LYS A 49 -33.12 -6.33 8.25
C LYS A 49 -31.67 -6.78 8.24
N PHE A 50 -31.33 -7.69 7.34
CA PHE A 50 -29.96 -8.11 7.17
C PHE A 50 -29.49 -7.99 5.73
N MET A 51 -28.17 -7.88 5.60
CA MET A 51 -27.40 -8.21 4.42
C MET A 51 -26.28 -9.14 4.83
N CYS A 52 -26.05 -10.19 4.06
CA CYS A 52 -24.97 -11.13 4.30
C CYS A 52 -24.16 -11.39 3.04
N LEU A 53 -22.91 -11.81 3.19
CA LEU A 53 -22.08 -12.36 2.13
C LEU A 53 -21.87 -13.84 2.42
N PHE A 54 -22.24 -14.71 1.49
CA PHE A 54 -22.13 -16.15 1.68
C PHE A 54 -21.46 -16.83 0.49
N LEU A 55 -20.79 -17.95 0.74
CA LEU A 55 -20.06 -18.71 -0.26
C LEU A 55 -21.06 -19.54 -1.09
N ALA A 56 -21.51 -19.01 -2.22
CA ALA A 56 -22.50 -19.70 -3.07
C ALA A 56 -21.89 -20.83 -3.89
N LYS A 57 -20.65 -20.65 -4.34
CA LYS A 57 -19.76 -21.71 -4.79
C LYS A 57 -18.53 -21.64 -3.91
N ILE A 58 -17.85 -22.76 -3.70
CA ILE A 58 -16.65 -22.86 -2.85
C ILE A 58 -15.56 -21.80 -3.13
N TRP A 59 -15.53 -21.19 -4.32
CA TRP A 59 -14.65 -20.07 -4.68
C TRP A 59 -15.27 -18.69 -4.41
N TRP A 60 -16.58 -18.54 -4.65
CA TRP A 60 -17.22 -17.25 -4.90
C TRP A 60 -18.29 -16.91 -3.87
N MET A 61 -18.12 -15.76 -3.24
CA MET A 61 -19.13 -15.16 -2.38
C MET A 61 -20.12 -14.34 -3.18
N ILE A 62 -21.35 -14.25 -2.69
CA ILE A 62 -22.37 -13.35 -3.22
C ILE A 62 -23.22 -12.77 -2.08
N PRO A 63 -23.78 -11.55 -2.21
CA PRO A 63 -24.71 -10.98 -1.22
C PRO A 63 -26.04 -11.74 -1.09
N ARG A 64 -26.72 -11.57 0.04
CA ARG A 64 -28.16 -11.79 0.18
C ARG A 64 -28.72 -10.82 1.21
N VAL A 65 -29.91 -10.29 0.92
CA VAL A 65 -30.66 -9.46 1.87
C VAL A 65 -31.91 -10.20 2.33
N GLY A 66 -32.41 -9.86 3.52
CA GLY A 66 -33.63 -10.46 4.05
C GLY A 66 -34.02 -9.88 5.40
N LYS A 67 -34.95 -10.54 6.08
CA LYS A 67 -35.47 -10.11 7.39
C LYS A 67 -35.57 -11.25 8.42
N SER A 68 -35.37 -12.49 7.98
CA SER A 68 -35.43 -13.68 8.81
C SER A 68 -34.11 -14.44 8.75
N ALA A 69 -33.64 -14.96 9.88
CA ALA A 69 -32.50 -15.87 9.90
C ALA A 69 -32.73 -17.08 9.00
N SER A 70 -33.98 -17.53 8.79
CA SER A 70 -34.28 -18.63 7.85
C SER A 70 -33.87 -18.36 6.40
N GLU A 71 -33.65 -17.10 6.04
CA GLU A 71 -33.18 -16.69 4.71
C GLU A 71 -31.64 -16.64 4.61
N ILE A 72 -30.93 -16.70 5.75
CA ILE A 72 -29.46 -16.67 5.82
C ILE A 72 -28.89 -18.00 5.32
N PRO A 73 -28.13 -18.00 4.21
CA PRO A 73 -27.62 -19.23 3.61
C PRO A 73 -26.52 -19.87 4.45
N MET A 74 -26.28 -21.16 4.22
CA MET A 74 -25.06 -21.83 4.70
C MET A 74 -23.81 -21.19 4.12
N GLU A 75 -22.69 -21.34 4.83
CA GLU A 75 -21.40 -20.72 4.47
C GLU A 75 -21.44 -19.18 4.41
N THR A 76 -22.27 -18.55 5.24
CA THR A 76 -22.28 -17.09 5.39
C THR A 76 -20.99 -16.64 6.11
N GLN A 77 -20.23 -15.74 5.47
CA GLN A 77 -18.92 -15.25 5.92
C GLN A 77 -18.98 -13.84 6.52
N MET A 78 -20.07 -13.11 6.30
CA MET A 78 -20.32 -11.80 6.90
C MET A 78 -21.83 -11.61 7.01
N LEU A 79 -22.30 -11.12 8.15
CA LEU A 79 -23.68 -10.71 8.36
C LEU A 79 -23.70 -9.30 8.94
N LEU A 80 -24.48 -8.43 8.31
CA LEU A 80 -24.71 -7.06 8.73
C LEU A 80 -26.20 -6.89 9.02
N LEU A 81 -26.53 -6.34 10.19
CA LEU A 81 -27.90 -6.10 10.63
C LEU A 81 -28.16 -4.60 10.73
N GLU A 82 -29.35 -4.14 10.35
CA GLU A 82 -29.89 -2.80 10.62
C GLU A 82 -30.86 -2.88 11.81
N ALA A 83 -30.56 -2.14 12.88
CA ALA A 83 -31.38 -2.04 14.09
C ALA A 83 -31.71 -0.57 14.43
N GLY A 84 -32.81 -0.34 15.16
CA GLY A 84 -33.22 0.98 15.64
C GLY A 84 -32.61 1.36 17.00
N ASP A 85 -32.23 2.62 17.18
CA ASP A 85 -31.65 3.21 18.39
C ASP A 85 -32.75 3.85 19.26
N GLU A 86 -33.00 3.27 20.44
CA GLU A 86 -33.97 3.80 21.42
C GLU A 86 -33.31 4.76 22.45
N SER A 87 -31.98 4.96 22.39
CA SER A 87 -31.22 5.68 23.43
C SER A 87 -31.13 7.21 23.29
N VAL A 88 -31.74 7.79 22.24
CA VAL A 88 -31.74 9.25 21.96
C VAL A 88 -33.15 9.84 22.14
N VAL A 89 -33.82 9.52 23.24
CA VAL A 89 -35.04 10.22 23.68
C VAL A 89 -34.68 11.07 24.89
N GLY A 90 -34.12 12.25 24.63
CA GLY A 90 -33.77 13.20 25.68
C GLY A 90 -33.27 14.51 25.10
N VAL A 91 -34.08 15.57 25.29
CA VAL A 91 -33.90 16.96 24.86
C VAL A 91 -34.29 17.24 23.40
N VAL A 92 -35.61 17.38 23.18
CA VAL A 92 -36.15 18.09 22.02
C VAL A 92 -36.37 19.54 22.46
N ASP A 93 -35.56 20.46 21.95
CA ASP A 93 -35.89 21.90 21.94
C ASP A 93 -36.87 22.12 20.78
N ASP A 94 -38.01 22.74 21.09
CA ASP A 94 -39.26 22.75 20.30
C ASP A 94 -39.23 23.62 19.03
N ASP A 95 -38.05 23.96 18.49
CA ASP A 95 -37.89 24.94 17.40
C ASP A 95 -36.92 24.50 16.28
N SER A 96 -36.63 23.20 16.12
CA SER A 96 -35.82 22.69 14.99
C SER A 96 -36.66 21.97 13.92
N PRO A 97 -36.41 22.17 12.60
CA PRO A 97 -37.25 21.63 11.54
C PRO A 97 -37.30 20.10 11.54
N THR A 98 -38.52 19.57 11.52
CA THR A 98 -38.96 18.17 11.62
C THR A 98 -38.56 17.25 10.44
N GLU A 99 -37.30 17.26 9.99
CA GLU A 99 -36.79 16.29 8.99
C GLU A 99 -35.47 15.59 9.40
N LEU A 100 -34.98 15.79 10.64
CA LEU A 100 -33.81 15.08 11.19
C LEU A 100 -34.16 13.77 11.94
N ALA A 101 -35.41 13.33 11.89
CA ALA A 101 -35.92 12.17 12.64
C ALA A 101 -35.47 10.79 12.12
N ASN A 102 -34.54 10.70 11.16
CA ASN A 102 -34.14 9.44 10.51
C ASN A 102 -32.76 8.87 10.92
N ASP A 103 -32.06 9.47 11.90
CA ASP A 103 -30.71 9.03 12.31
C ASP A 103 -30.69 8.09 13.54
N ASN A 104 -31.86 7.56 13.96
CA ASN A 104 -31.97 6.59 15.06
C ASN A 104 -31.71 5.15 14.60
N LYS A 105 -30.70 4.92 13.76
CA LYS A 105 -30.34 3.56 13.32
C LYS A 105 -28.88 3.26 13.59
N PHE A 106 -28.60 2.02 13.96
CA PHE A 106 -27.24 1.51 14.06
C PHE A 106 -27.11 0.15 13.38
N TYR A 107 -25.88 -0.20 13.05
CA TYR A 107 -25.55 -1.45 12.40
C TYR A 107 -24.85 -2.39 13.36
N VAL A 108 -25.12 -3.68 13.21
CA VAL A 108 -24.43 -4.76 13.91
C VAL A 108 -23.73 -5.64 12.89
N LEU A 109 -22.40 -5.65 12.91
CA LEU A 109 -21.57 -6.56 12.14
C LEU A 109 -21.38 -7.85 12.95
N VAL A 110 -21.73 -8.98 12.36
CA VAL A 110 -21.50 -10.34 12.87
C VAL A 110 -20.56 -11.03 11.88
N LEU A 111 -19.32 -11.26 12.31
CA LEU A 111 -18.22 -11.72 11.48
C LEU A 111 -17.68 -13.05 12.04
N PRO A 112 -17.90 -14.19 11.37
CA PRO A 112 -17.19 -15.43 11.66
C PRO A 112 -15.69 -15.26 11.52
N VAL A 113 -14.93 -15.86 12.43
CA VAL A 113 -13.46 -15.77 12.43
C VAL A 113 -12.81 -17.14 12.55
N LEU A 114 -11.48 -17.15 12.35
CA LEU A 114 -10.65 -18.32 12.61
C LEU A 114 -10.31 -18.39 14.10
N ASP A 115 -10.49 -19.57 14.69
CA ASP A 115 -10.15 -19.86 16.08
C ASP A 115 -9.29 -21.11 16.13
N GLY A 116 -7.99 -20.92 16.39
CA GLY A 116 -6.99 -21.99 16.32
C GLY A 116 -6.89 -22.66 14.95
N ALA A 117 -7.32 -23.93 14.89
CA ALA A 117 -7.33 -24.79 13.71
C ALA A 117 -8.72 -24.88 13.03
N PHE A 118 -9.71 -24.14 13.54
CA PHE A 118 -11.10 -24.19 13.09
C PHE A 118 -11.49 -22.91 12.36
N ARG A 119 -12.33 -23.08 11.32
CA ARG A 119 -13.00 -22.01 10.59
C ARG A 119 -14.45 -21.93 11.05
N THR A 120 -14.97 -20.72 11.14
CA THR A 120 -16.38 -20.47 11.48
C THR A 120 -17.14 -19.92 10.27
N THR A 121 -18.39 -20.32 10.11
CA THR A 121 -19.37 -19.72 9.16
C THR A 121 -20.74 -19.58 9.84
N LEU A 122 -21.64 -18.75 9.31
CA LEU A 122 -23.03 -18.61 9.77
C LEU A 122 -24.01 -19.34 8.84
N GLN A 123 -25.17 -19.66 9.39
CA GLN A 123 -26.32 -20.18 8.65
C GLN A 123 -27.63 -19.95 9.41
N GLY A 124 -28.74 -19.99 8.69
CA GLY A 124 -30.09 -19.96 9.24
C GLY A 124 -30.75 -21.32 9.40
N THR A 125 -31.77 -21.41 10.26
CA THR A 125 -32.71 -22.56 10.31
C THR A 125 -34.10 -22.17 9.81
N PRO A 126 -34.92 -23.14 9.36
CA PRO A 126 -36.34 -22.88 9.04
C PRO A 126 -37.14 -22.27 10.20
N SER A 127 -36.68 -22.44 11.44
CA SER A 127 -37.29 -21.89 12.66
C SER A 127 -36.80 -20.48 13.01
N ASN A 128 -36.18 -19.77 12.07
CA ASN A 128 -35.65 -18.42 12.26
C ASN A 128 -34.52 -18.33 13.31
N GLU A 129 -33.77 -19.41 13.51
CA GLU A 129 -32.61 -19.42 14.40
C GLU A 129 -31.33 -19.14 13.61
N LEU A 130 -30.46 -18.31 14.18
CA LEU A 130 -29.11 -18.10 13.67
C LEU A 130 -28.17 -19.15 14.28
N GLN A 131 -27.36 -19.78 13.44
CA GLN A 131 -26.36 -20.76 13.87
C GLN A 131 -24.98 -20.36 13.37
N PHE A 132 -23.93 -20.83 14.05
CA PHE A 132 -22.59 -20.86 13.50
C PHE A 132 -22.05 -22.29 13.39
N CYS A 133 -21.47 -22.60 12.24
CA CYS A 133 -20.75 -23.85 11.98
C CYS A 133 -19.27 -23.64 12.29
N TYR A 134 -18.67 -24.53 13.07
CA TYR A 134 -17.30 -24.46 13.54
C TYR A 134 -16.56 -25.75 13.16
N GLU A 135 -15.65 -25.67 12.18
CA GLU A 135 -15.14 -26.86 11.47
C GLU A 135 -13.64 -26.79 11.19
N SER A 136 -12.91 -27.89 11.45
CA SER A 136 -11.48 -28.01 11.14
C SER A 136 -11.24 -28.56 9.72
N GLY A 137 -12.18 -29.32 9.18
CA GLY A 137 -12.02 -30.04 7.91
C GLY A 137 -11.07 -31.24 7.98
N ASP A 138 -10.75 -31.72 9.18
CA ASP A 138 -9.94 -32.91 9.41
C ASP A 138 -10.56 -33.72 10.55
N PRO A 139 -11.01 -34.97 10.33
CA PRO A 139 -11.63 -35.81 11.35
C PRO A 139 -10.79 -35.99 12.63
N GLU A 140 -9.46 -35.89 12.52
CA GLU A 140 -8.52 -36.04 13.63
C GLU A 140 -8.34 -34.75 14.44
N VAL A 141 -8.73 -33.60 13.89
CA VAL A 141 -8.65 -32.30 14.57
C VAL A 141 -10.01 -31.98 15.18
N GLN A 142 -10.20 -32.42 16.42
CA GLN A 142 -11.45 -32.32 17.15
C GLN A 142 -11.36 -31.37 18.34
N THR A 143 -12.49 -30.79 18.71
CA THR A 143 -12.66 -29.97 19.92
C THR A 143 -14.04 -30.19 20.50
N SER A 144 -14.26 -29.77 21.75
CA SER A 144 -15.59 -29.64 22.35
C SER A 144 -15.93 -28.17 22.66
N GLN A 145 -15.05 -27.23 22.33
CA GLN A 145 -15.20 -25.82 22.67
C GLN A 145 -14.83 -24.94 21.48
N ALA A 146 -15.68 -23.96 21.19
CA ALA A 146 -15.40 -22.80 20.36
C ALA A 146 -15.27 -21.59 21.30
N LEU A 147 -14.12 -20.93 21.33
CA LEU A 147 -13.85 -19.85 22.29
C LEU A 147 -14.24 -18.50 21.72
N GLU A 148 -13.81 -18.23 20.48
CA GLU A 148 -13.91 -16.92 19.84
C GLU A 148 -14.40 -17.07 18.39
N GLY A 149 -15.32 -18.00 18.12
CA GLY A 149 -15.75 -18.35 16.75
C GLY A 149 -16.40 -17.21 15.95
N VAL A 150 -17.09 -16.28 16.61
CA VAL A 150 -17.78 -15.16 15.95
C VAL A 150 -17.43 -13.84 16.63
N PHE A 151 -17.04 -12.83 15.85
CA PHE A 151 -16.85 -11.45 16.31
C PHE A 151 -18.10 -10.62 16.02
N VAL A 152 -18.56 -9.85 17.01
CA VAL A 152 -19.68 -8.93 16.88
C VAL A 152 -19.22 -7.51 17.19
N ASN A 153 -19.59 -6.55 16.34
CA ASN A 153 -19.35 -5.13 16.56
C ASN A 153 -20.56 -4.30 16.17
N SER A 154 -20.72 -3.12 16.78
CA SER A 154 -21.82 -2.20 16.47
C SER A 154 -21.34 -0.77 16.23
N GLY A 155 -22.03 -0.04 15.34
CA GLY A 155 -21.66 1.33 14.99
C GLY A 155 -22.76 2.08 14.24
N THR A 156 -22.63 3.41 14.13
CA THR A 156 -23.60 4.29 13.46
C THR A 156 -23.35 4.44 11.95
N THR A 157 -22.18 4.03 11.48
CA THR A 157 -21.85 3.92 10.05
C THR A 157 -21.22 2.55 9.80
N LEU A 158 -21.39 2.04 8.57
CA LEU A 158 -20.82 0.76 8.15
C LEU A 158 -19.32 0.70 8.41
N LEU A 159 -18.63 1.78 8.04
CA LEU A 159 -17.20 1.95 8.23
C LEU A 159 -16.78 2.14 9.70
N ASN A 160 -17.59 2.76 10.55
CA ASN A 160 -17.33 2.77 12.00
C ASN A 160 -17.58 1.39 12.63
N SER A 161 -18.54 0.61 12.11
CA SER A 161 -18.77 -0.78 12.54
C SER A 161 -17.75 -1.78 11.96
N SER A 162 -17.11 -1.48 10.83
CA SER A 162 -16.04 -2.28 10.22
C SER A 162 -14.62 -1.81 10.60
N ARG A 163 -14.47 -0.65 11.26
CA ARG A 163 -13.24 -0.24 11.94
C ARG A 163 -12.99 -1.19 13.10
N ILE A 164 -12.43 -2.36 12.77
CA ILE A 164 -11.98 -3.40 13.68
C ILE A 164 -10.79 -2.82 14.47
N GLN A 165 -11.06 -2.01 15.49
CA GLN A 165 -10.08 -1.70 16.54
C GLN A 165 -10.04 -2.90 17.49
N LEU A 166 -9.41 -3.99 17.05
CA LEU A 166 -9.05 -5.10 17.94
C LEU A 166 -7.87 -4.66 18.81
N ASN A 167 -8.17 -3.81 19.80
CA ASN A 167 -7.23 -3.43 20.84
C ASN A 167 -7.06 -4.64 21.79
N GLY A 168 -6.00 -5.41 21.57
CA GLY A 168 -5.16 -5.84 22.69
C GLY A 168 -5.51 -7.10 23.47
N LYS A 169 -6.40 -8.01 23.02
CA LYS A 169 -6.49 -9.35 23.64
C LYS A 169 -6.64 -10.49 22.62
N THR A 170 -5.94 -11.57 22.95
CA THR A 170 -5.94 -12.96 22.44
C THR A 170 -5.11 -13.30 21.20
N ASN A 171 -4.52 -14.50 21.26
CA ASN A 171 -3.70 -15.21 20.26
C ASN A 171 -4.48 -15.57 18.98
N THR A 172 -5.56 -14.85 18.65
CA THR A 172 -6.31 -15.10 17.43
C THR A 172 -5.60 -14.53 16.22
N ASN A 173 -5.74 -15.22 15.10
CA ASN A 173 -5.15 -14.91 13.81
C ASN A 173 -5.85 -13.69 13.14
N THR A 174 -6.35 -12.75 13.94
CA THR A 174 -7.03 -11.51 13.53
C THR A 174 -6.04 -10.37 13.26
N ASP A 175 -4.73 -10.61 13.42
CA ASP A 175 -3.65 -9.67 13.09
C ASP A 175 -3.68 -9.19 11.62
N HIS A 176 -4.40 -9.89 10.73
CA HIS A 176 -4.63 -9.48 9.33
C HIS A 176 -5.64 -8.34 9.22
N LEU A 177 -6.60 -8.26 10.16
CA LEU A 177 -7.67 -7.27 10.22
C LEU A 177 -7.29 -6.02 11.05
N LYS A 178 -6.26 -6.13 11.92
CA LYS A 178 -5.74 -5.04 12.77
C LYS A 178 -5.04 -3.91 12.03
N LYS A 179 -4.81 -4.05 10.72
CA LYS A 179 -4.19 -2.99 9.91
C LYS A 179 -5.30 -2.22 9.22
N HIS A 180 -5.54 -0.99 9.66
CA HIS A 180 -6.12 0.00 8.79
C HIS A 180 -5.44 -0.08 7.41
N PRO A 181 -6.17 -0.23 6.30
CA PRO A 181 -5.62 0.01 4.97
C PRO A 181 -5.49 1.52 4.77
N GLY A 182 -4.73 2.17 5.66
CA GLY A 182 -4.12 3.45 5.37
C GLY A 182 -2.99 3.21 4.40
N PHE A 183 -3.32 2.92 3.14
CA PHE A 183 -2.50 3.24 1.96
C PHE A 183 -1.03 2.78 1.93
N ASN A 184 -0.61 1.87 2.82
CA ASN A 184 0.80 1.50 3.03
C ASN A 184 1.12 0.05 2.65
N ARG A 185 0.22 -0.66 1.97
CA ARG A 185 0.72 -1.66 1.01
C ARG A 185 1.15 -0.85 -0.20
N ARG A 186 2.43 -0.95 -0.59
CA ARG A 186 2.98 -0.33 -1.80
C ARG A 186 1.90 -0.35 -2.89
N PRO A 187 1.51 0.78 -3.52
CA PRO A 187 0.60 0.73 -4.64
C PRO A 187 1.25 -0.21 -5.66
N LEU A 188 0.69 -1.40 -5.85
CA LEU A 188 1.17 -2.25 -6.93
C LEU A 188 0.88 -1.54 -8.24
N LEU A 189 1.86 -1.61 -9.13
CA LEU A 189 1.84 -0.94 -10.43
C LEU A 189 0.56 -1.36 -11.21
N ILE A 190 0.07 -2.59 -11.03
CA ILE A 190 -1.13 -3.15 -11.68
C ILE A 190 -2.44 -2.38 -11.42
N TRP A 191 -2.44 -1.33 -10.57
CA TRP A 191 -3.63 -0.52 -10.27
C TRP A 191 -3.63 0.88 -10.86
N ILE A 192 -2.51 1.28 -11.46
CA ILE A 192 -2.33 2.64 -11.97
C ILE A 192 -2.48 2.73 -13.48
N GLY A 193 -2.59 1.60 -14.18
CA GLY A 193 -2.82 1.58 -15.62
C GLY A 193 -3.75 0.47 -16.10
N LEU A 194 -4.05 0.50 -17.40
CA LEU A 194 -4.87 -0.49 -18.09
C LEU A 194 -4.11 -1.81 -18.22
N ASP A 195 -4.82 -2.88 -17.91
CA ASP A 195 -4.34 -4.24 -17.99
C ASP A 195 -4.99 -4.98 -19.17
N VAL A 196 -4.19 -5.67 -19.97
CA VAL A 196 -4.67 -6.62 -20.99
C VAL A 196 -4.62 -8.02 -20.40
N HIS A 197 -5.72 -8.74 -20.49
CA HIS A 197 -5.82 -10.11 -20.01
C HIS A 197 -6.14 -11.04 -21.17
N THR A 198 -5.45 -12.19 -21.28
CA THR A 198 -5.57 -13.04 -22.47
C THR A 198 -6.70 -14.07 -22.41
N TRP A 199 -7.31 -14.29 -21.23
CA TRP A 199 -8.29 -15.35 -21.01
C TRP A 199 -9.52 -15.30 -21.93
N ASP A 200 -10.39 -14.29 -21.89
CA ASP A 200 -11.59 -14.30 -22.77
C ASP A 200 -11.23 -14.12 -24.26
N ALA A 201 -10.05 -13.57 -24.55
CA ALA A 201 -9.56 -13.37 -25.90
C ALA A 201 -9.12 -14.67 -26.56
N PHE A 202 -8.41 -15.53 -25.82
CA PHE A 202 -7.73 -16.70 -26.37
C PHE A 202 -8.02 -18.00 -25.63
N TYR A 203 -8.47 -17.95 -24.37
CA TYR A 203 -8.49 -19.07 -23.44
C TYR A 203 -7.13 -19.79 -23.49
N THR A 204 -7.15 -21.13 -23.63
CA THR A 204 -5.94 -21.95 -23.75
C THR A 204 -5.18 -21.76 -25.05
N GLU A 205 -5.71 -21.02 -26.04
CA GLU A 205 -5.09 -20.80 -27.37
C GLU A 205 -4.14 -19.59 -27.40
N VAL A 206 -3.81 -19.01 -26.24
CA VAL A 206 -2.88 -17.87 -26.16
C VAL A 206 -1.53 -18.22 -26.82
N SER A 207 -1.00 -17.28 -27.61
CA SER A 207 0.25 -17.43 -28.35
C SER A 207 0.99 -16.09 -28.47
N PRO A 208 2.32 -16.10 -28.70
CA PRO A 208 3.10 -14.87 -28.92
C PRO A 208 2.56 -13.99 -30.05
N ASN A 209 2.07 -14.60 -31.15
CA ASN A 209 1.51 -13.86 -32.28
C ASN A 209 0.18 -13.18 -31.90
N GLY A 210 -0.73 -13.89 -31.23
CA GLY A 210 -2.00 -13.31 -30.77
C GLY A 210 -1.77 -12.14 -29.80
N ILE A 211 -0.79 -12.25 -28.90
CA ILE A 211 -0.42 -11.16 -27.99
C ILE A 211 0.10 -9.95 -28.79
N LYS A 212 0.99 -10.18 -29.76
CA LYS A 212 1.55 -9.10 -30.61
C LYS A 212 0.45 -8.37 -31.39
N GLU A 213 -0.51 -9.10 -31.95
CA GLU A 213 -1.67 -8.51 -32.65
C GLU A 213 -2.54 -7.68 -31.70
N GLY A 214 -2.77 -8.17 -30.48
CA GLY A 214 -3.51 -7.43 -29.45
C GLY A 214 -2.83 -6.10 -29.09
N LEU A 215 -1.53 -6.13 -28.77
CA LEU A 215 -0.76 -4.93 -28.44
C LEU A 215 -0.69 -3.94 -29.60
N GLN A 216 -0.59 -4.42 -30.84
CA GLN A 216 -0.64 -3.58 -32.03
C GLN A 216 -2.00 -2.89 -32.18
N SER A 217 -3.11 -3.60 -31.90
CA SER A 217 -4.45 -3.01 -31.91
C SER A 217 -4.60 -1.88 -30.90
N PHE A 218 -4.03 -2.00 -29.70
CA PHE A 218 -4.01 -0.91 -28.70
C PHE A 218 -3.23 0.31 -29.18
N LYS A 219 -2.04 0.08 -29.77
CA LYS A 219 -1.22 1.16 -30.34
C LYS A 219 -1.97 1.92 -31.42
N GLU A 220 -2.67 1.23 -32.32
CA GLU A 220 -3.52 1.84 -33.36
C GLU A 220 -4.72 2.58 -32.78
N GLY A 221 -5.27 2.09 -31.66
CA GLY A 221 -6.34 2.75 -30.90
C GLY A 221 -5.92 3.94 -30.06
N GLY A 222 -4.63 4.28 -30.02
CA GLY A 222 -4.10 5.44 -29.29
C GLY A 222 -4.06 5.28 -27.77
N ILE A 223 -4.07 4.04 -27.26
CA ILE A 223 -3.92 3.73 -25.83
C ILE A 223 -2.69 2.83 -25.68
N SER A 224 -1.82 3.13 -24.71
CA SER A 224 -0.67 2.29 -24.39
C SER A 224 -0.93 1.53 -23.08
N PRO A 225 -1.30 0.24 -23.12
CA PRO A 225 -1.52 -0.54 -21.90
C PRO A 225 -0.26 -0.57 -21.03
N LYS A 226 -0.44 -0.75 -19.72
CA LYS A 226 0.67 -0.80 -18.75
C LYS A 226 0.97 -2.21 -18.26
N PHE A 227 0.00 -3.11 -18.36
CA PHE A 227 0.15 -4.49 -17.91
C PHE A 227 -0.39 -5.47 -18.94
N LEU A 228 0.22 -6.64 -18.97
CA LEU A 228 -0.24 -7.80 -19.71
C LEU A 228 -0.27 -8.99 -18.75
N ILE A 229 -1.43 -9.61 -18.57
CA ILE A 229 -1.60 -10.89 -17.89
C ILE A 229 -1.75 -11.97 -18.97
N ILE A 230 -0.74 -12.84 -19.07
CA ILE A 230 -0.80 -14.06 -19.88
C ILE A 230 -1.45 -15.12 -19.00
N ASP A 231 -2.72 -15.36 -19.28
CA ASP A 231 -3.54 -16.35 -18.59
C ASP A 231 -3.27 -17.78 -19.09
N ASP A 232 -4.08 -18.75 -18.64
CA ASP A 232 -3.90 -20.17 -18.90
C ASP A 232 -3.69 -20.51 -20.41
N GLY A 233 -2.92 -21.56 -20.67
CA GLY A 233 -2.55 -22.03 -22.00
C GLY A 233 -1.06 -21.93 -22.32
N TRP A 234 -0.24 -21.32 -21.46
CA TRP A 234 1.22 -21.21 -21.69
C TRP A 234 2.05 -22.35 -21.07
N GLN A 235 1.52 -23.03 -20.05
CA GLN A 235 2.22 -24.07 -19.29
C GLN A 235 2.30 -25.41 -20.06
N GLU A 236 3.34 -26.21 -19.80
CA GLU A 236 3.47 -27.58 -20.30
C GLU A 236 2.66 -28.55 -19.43
N THR A 237 1.64 -29.17 -20.01
CA THR A 237 0.64 -29.94 -19.27
C THR A 237 0.24 -31.22 -20.00
N THR A 238 -0.41 -32.13 -19.27
CA THR A 238 -0.99 -33.34 -19.86
C THR A 238 -2.32 -33.69 -19.19
N ASN A 239 -3.27 -34.19 -19.97
CA ASN A 239 -4.51 -34.76 -19.46
C ASN A 239 -4.44 -36.29 -19.63
N GLU A 240 -4.09 -37.00 -18.55
CA GLU A 240 -3.95 -38.46 -18.53
C GLU A 240 -5.26 -39.22 -18.81
N TYR A 241 -6.39 -38.52 -18.81
CA TYR A 241 -7.72 -39.07 -19.02
C TYR A 241 -8.28 -38.78 -20.42
N GLN A 242 -7.55 -38.02 -21.24
CA GLN A 242 -7.93 -37.71 -22.63
C GLN A 242 -6.94 -38.38 -23.59
N LYS A 243 -7.41 -39.32 -24.41
CA LYS A 243 -6.59 -39.92 -25.46
C LYS A 243 -6.71 -39.14 -26.76
N GLU A 244 -5.62 -39.14 -27.52
CA GLU A 244 -5.57 -38.50 -28.84
C GLU A 244 -6.59 -39.14 -29.78
N GLY A 245 -7.41 -38.30 -30.44
CA GLY A 245 -8.46 -38.73 -31.37
C GLY A 245 -9.78 -39.19 -30.72
N GLU A 246 -9.86 -39.29 -29.39
CA GLU A 246 -11.12 -39.55 -28.69
C GLU A 246 -11.88 -38.24 -28.40
N PRO A 247 -13.24 -38.26 -28.30
CA PRO A 247 -14.01 -37.10 -27.87
C PRO A 247 -13.60 -36.64 -26.46
N LEU A 248 -13.72 -35.33 -26.18
CA LEU A 248 -13.42 -34.80 -24.86
C LEU A 248 -14.36 -35.42 -23.82
N VAL A 249 -13.80 -36.04 -22.78
CA VAL A 249 -14.59 -36.47 -21.62
C VAL A 249 -14.81 -35.26 -20.72
N GLU A 250 -16.06 -34.82 -20.61
CA GLU A 250 -16.43 -33.64 -19.82
C GLU A 250 -15.94 -33.74 -18.38
N GLY A 251 -15.37 -32.63 -17.88
CA GLY A 251 -14.79 -32.50 -16.55
C GLY A 251 -13.31 -32.86 -16.50
N THR A 252 -12.80 -33.73 -17.37
CA THR A 252 -11.39 -34.17 -17.33
C THR A 252 -10.39 -33.04 -17.60
N GLN A 253 -10.81 -31.96 -18.27
CA GLN A 253 -9.97 -30.78 -18.49
C GLN A 253 -9.44 -30.19 -17.17
N PHE A 254 -10.23 -30.26 -16.10
CA PHE A 254 -9.83 -29.77 -14.77
C PHE A 254 -8.87 -30.73 -14.06
N ALA A 255 -8.76 -31.98 -14.51
CA ALA A 255 -7.80 -32.96 -14.00
C ALA A 255 -6.44 -32.92 -14.73
N THR A 256 -6.27 -32.00 -15.69
CA THR A 256 -5.01 -31.77 -16.39
C THR A 256 -3.88 -31.41 -15.41
N ARG A 257 -2.69 -31.97 -15.59
CA ARG A 257 -1.55 -31.81 -14.66
C ARG A 257 -0.36 -31.14 -15.30
N LEU A 258 0.37 -30.37 -14.49
CA LEU A 258 1.65 -29.77 -14.86
C LEU A 258 2.70 -30.86 -15.05
N THR A 259 3.46 -30.82 -16.15
CA THR A 259 4.55 -31.80 -16.39
C THR A 259 5.93 -31.17 -16.35
N ASP A 260 6.04 -29.86 -16.57
CA ASP A 260 7.25 -29.06 -16.42
C ASP A 260 6.88 -27.66 -15.89
N ILE A 261 7.80 -27.00 -15.16
CA ILE A 261 7.62 -25.60 -14.75
C ILE A 261 7.88 -24.62 -15.90
N LYS A 262 8.47 -25.09 -16.99
CA LYS A 262 8.71 -24.31 -18.22
C LYS A 262 7.47 -24.26 -19.11
N GLU A 263 7.45 -23.27 -19.98
CA GLU A 263 6.43 -23.07 -21.01
C GLU A 263 6.35 -24.22 -22.00
N ASN A 264 5.20 -24.37 -22.64
CA ASN A 264 4.95 -25.36 -23.68
C ASN A 264 5.51 -24.97 -25.05
N SER A 265 5.32 -25.85 -26.04
CA SER A 265 5.80 -25.68 -27.41
C SER A 265 5.31 -24.41 -28.12
N LYS A 266 4.18 -23.80 -27.74
CA LYS A 266 3.71 -22.53 -28.34
C LYS A 266 4.62 -21.36 -28.01
N PHE A 267 5.34 -21.47 -26.90
CA PHE A 267 6.24 -20.45 -26.38
C PHE A 267 7.71 -20.90 -26.38
N ARG A 268 8.03 -22.11 -26.85
CA ARG A 268 9.40 -22.55 -27.15
C ARG A 268 9.72 -22.20 -28.61
N GLY A 269 10.82 -21.52 -28.88
CA GLY A 269 11.22 -21.16 -30.25
C GLY A 269 11.44 -22.42 -31.10
N SER A 270 11.23 -22.33 -32.41
CA SER A 270 11.47 -23.47 -33.31
C SER A 270 12.96 -23.87 -33.29
N GLU A 271 13.26 -25.11 -32.94
CA GLU A 271 14.56 -25.71 -33.23
C GLU A 271 14.70 -25.82 -34.77
N SER A 272 15.52 -24.95 -35.39
CA SER A 272 15.71 -25.00 -36.84
C SER A 272 16.56 -26.21 -37.23
N ASP A 273 16.07 -26.92 -38.25
CA ASP A 273 16.73 -27.94 -39.07
C ASP A 273 18.27 -27.82 -39.15
N GLY A 274 18.96 -28.86 -38.70
CA GLY A 274 20.00 -29.61 -39.41
C GLY A 274 21.15 -28.90 -40.15
N SER A 275 21.35 -27.59 -40.03
CA SER A 275 22.42 -26.85 -40.71
C SER A 275 23.38 -26.23 -39.69
N ASN A 276 24.69 -26.36 -39.98
CA ASN A 276 25.84 -26.04 -39.12
C ASN A 276 26.05 -24.54 -38.82
N HIS A 277 24.99 -23.80 -38.52
CA HIS A 277 25.07 -22.49 -37.88
C HIS A 277 24.54 -22.63 -36.46
N LYS A 278 25.37 -22.25 -35.48
CA LYS A 278 24.98 -22.26 -34.05
C LYS A 278 23.62 -21.57 -33.94
N PRO A 279 22.54 -22.28 -33.55
CA PRO A 279 21.25 -21.65 -33.41
C PRO A 279 21.37 -20.64 -32.28
N GLN A 280 21.22 -19.37 -32.63
CA GLN A 280 20.96 -18.32 -31.66
C GLN A 280 19.63 -18.71 -31.03
N ARG A 281 19.63 -19.22 -29.79
CA ARG A 281 18.40 -19.56 -29.05
C ARG A 281 17.51 -18.31 -29.01
N VAL A 282 16.51 -18.24 -29.87
CA VAL A 282 15.46 -17.23 -29.82
C VAL A 282 14.36 -17.85 -28.98
N ASP A 283 14.42 -17.61 -27.67
CA ASP A 283 13.38 -18.04 -26.73
C ASP A 283 12.22 -17.00 -26.78
N PRO A 284 10.98 -17.41 -27.11
CA PRO A 284 9.80 -16.53 -27.20
C PRO A 284 9.42 -15.81 -25.90
N LEU A 285 9.71 -16.37 -24.72
CA LEU A 285 9.58 -15.63 -23.47
C LEU A 285 10.70 -14.59 -23.32
N HIS A 286 11.86 -14.84 -23.92
CA HIS A 286 12.97 -13.88 -24.06
C HIS A 286 12.78 -12.87 -25.20
N GLN A 287 11.60 -12.72 -25.80
CA GLN A 287 11.27 -11.58 -26.68
C GLN A 287 11.16 -10.25 -25.89
N ARG A 288 12.18 -9.95 -25.08
CA ARG A 288 12.40 -8.65 -24.44
C ARG A 288 12.16 -7.51 -25.42
N GLU A 289 12.50 -7.67 -26.70
CA GLU A 289 12.25 -6.66 -27.73
C GLU A 289 10.76 -6.38 -28.04
N LEU A 290 9.85 -7.35 -27.90
CA LEU A 290 8.40 -7.07 -28.00
C LEU A 290 7.88 -6.34 -26.76
N TRP A 291 8.37 -6.71 -25.56
CA TRP A 291 7.87 -6.19 -24.29
C TRP A 291 8.45 -4.82 -23.93
N THR A 292 9.72 -4.57 -24.28
CA THR A 292 10.45 -3.33 -23.96
C THR A 292 10.00 -2.13 -24.79
N GLN A 293 9.42 -2.33 -25.98
CA GLN A 293 8.95 -1.21 -26.81
C GLN A 293 7.75 -0.45 -26.19
N VAL A 294 7.06 -1.04 -25.21
CA VAL A 294 5.82 -0.50 -24.65
C VAL A 294 5.87 -0.25 -23.13
N SER A 295 7.02 -0.48 -22.47
CA SER A 295 7.17 -0.39 -21.01
C SER A 295 6.07 -1.15 -20.24
N LEU A 296 5.70 -2.35 -20.74
CA LEU A 296 4.68 -3.20 -20.14
C LEU A 296 5.25 -4.02 -18.99
N HIS A 297 4.46 -4.18 -17.93
CA HIS A 297 4.70 -5.20 -16.93
C HIS A 297 3.96 -6.50 -17.30
N VAL A 298 4.65 -7.63 -17.27
CA VAL A 298 4.11 -8.93 -17.67
C VAL A 298 3.84 -9.80 -16.46
N TYR A 299 2.63 -10.32 -16.35
CA TYR A 299 2.19 -11.22 -15.30
C TYR A 299 1.80 -12.57 -15.91
N MET A 300 2.17 -13.66 -15.25
CA MET A 300 1.85 -15.02 -15.69
C MET A 300 0.84 -15.67 -14.76
N TRP A 301 -0.17 -16.31 -15.33
CA TRP A 301 -1.12 -17.11 -14.57
C TRP A 301 -0.55 -18.49 -14.20
N HIS A 302 -0.89 -18.98 -13.02
CA HIS A 302 -0.79 -20.42 -12.70
C HIS A 302 -1.79 -20.78 -11.59
N ALA A 303 -2.20 -22.05 -11.50
CA ALA A 303 -2.96 -22.53 -10.34
C ALA A 303 -2.05 -22.69 -9.10
N LEU A 304 -2.61 -22.64 -7.89
CA LEU A 304 -1.85 -22.79 -6.66
C LEU A 304 -1.08 -24.13 -6.62
N ALA A 305 -1.74 -25.23 -6.96
CA ALA A 305 -1.10 -26.55 -7.03
C ALA A 305 -0.25 -26.77 -8.29
N GLY A 306 0.11 -25.72 -9.04
CA GLY A 306 0.89 -25.76 -10.27
C GLY A 306 0.03 -25.68 -11.53
N TYR A 307 -1.01 -26.52 -11.64
CA TYR A 307 -2.07 -26.45 -12.66
C TYR A 307 -3.39 -26.98 -12.08
N TRP A 308 -4.49 -27.00 -12.85
CA TRP A 308 -5.83 -27.37 -12.35
C TRP A 308 -5.85 -28.68 -11.54
N GLY A 309 -5.27 -29.77 -12.07
CA GLY A 309 -5.16 -31.08 -11.42
C GLY A 309 -3.86 -31.30 -10.62
N GLY A 310 -3.08 -30.25 -10.39
CA GLY A 310 -1.80 -30.32 -9.68
C GLY A 310 -0.59 -30.72 -10.55
N LEU A 311 0.44 -31.28 -9.92
CA LEU A 311 1.66 -31.79 -10.57
C LEU A 311 1.49 -33.24 -11.04
N LEU A 312 2.04 -33.58 -12.20
CA LEU A 312 2.12 -34.97 -12.67
C LEU A 312 3.14 -35.76 -11.83
N ALA A 313 2.67 -36.82 -11.16
CA ALA A 313 3.52 -37.61 -10.27
C ALA A 313 4.62 -38.41 -10.99
N SER A 314 4.37 -38.80 -12.24
CA SER A 314 5.29 -39.54 -13.10
C SER A 314 6.28 -38.64 -13.87
N SER A 315 6.20 -37.32 -13.73
CA SER A 315 7.14 -36.41 -14.41
C SER A 315 8.55 -36.53 -13.84
N GLU A 316 9.50 -36.87 -14.70
CA GLU A 316 10.93 -36.95 -14.36
C GLU A 316 11.51 -35.59 -13.90
N VAL A 317 10.95 -34.48 -14.38
CA VAL A 317 11.37 -33.12 -14.04
C VAL A 317 10.81 -32.70 -12.68
N LEU A 318 9.57 -33.07 -12.39
CA LEU A 318 8.84 -32.64 -11.20
C LEU A 318 8.99 -33.59 -10.01
N LYS A 319 9.49 -34.82 -10.21
CA LYS A 319 9.69 -35.81 -9.13
C LYS A 319 10.51 -35.30 -7.94
N LYS A 320 11.38 -34.30 -8.15
CA LYS A 320 12.16 -33.65 -7.07
C LYS A 320 11.29 -32.94 -6.03
N TYR A 321 10.07 -32.56 -6.38
CA TYR A 321 9.09 -31.96 -5.47
C TYR A 321 8.18 -33.00 -4.79
N ASN A 322 8.42 -34.29 -5.07
CA ASN A 322 7.68 -35.43 -4.52
C ASN A 322 6.15 -35.27 -4.58
N PRO A 323 5.57 -34.95 -5.75
CA PRO A 323 4.12 -34.80 -5.90
C PRO A 323 3.37 -36.09 -5.55
N LYS A 324 2.26 -35.98 -4.81
CA LYS A 324 1.40 -37.10 -4.43
C LYS A 324 -0.02 -36.85 -4.86
N LEU A 325 -0.67 -37.88 -5.37
CA LEU A 325 -2.09 -37.81 -5.73
C LEU A 325 -2.94 -37.87 -4.46
N GLU A 326 -3.67 -36.81 -4.17
CA GLU A 326 -4.63 -36.72 -3.07
C GLU A 326 -6.03 -36.46 -3.62
N TYR A 327 -7.05 -36.97 -2.92
CA TYR A 327 -8.45 -36.84 -3.32
C TYR A 327 -9.14 -35.87 -2.37
N PRO A 328 -9.52 -34.67 -2.85
CA PRO A 328 -10.17 -33.68 -2.01
C PRO A 328 -11.48 -34.17 -1.41
N VAL A 329 -11.87 -33.59 -0.27
CA VAL A 329 -13.13 -33.91 0.41
C VAL A 329 -13.89 -32.61 0.67
N GLN A 330 -15.04 -32.43 0.01
CA GLN A 330 -15.91 -31.29 0.26
C GLN A 330 -16.69 -31.42 1.57
N SER A 331 -16.79 -30.30 2.31
CA SER A 331 -17.58 -30.23 3.54
C SER A 331 -19.09 -30.19 3.24
N PRO A 332 -19.96 -30.56 4.21
CA PRO A 332 -21.40 -30.38 4.07
C PRO A 332 -21.83 -28.94 3.75
N GLY A 333 -21.08 -27.94 4.23
CA GLY A 333 -21.32 -26.54 3.90
C GLY A 333 -21.04 -26.24 2.43
N ASN A 334 -19.93 -26.74 1.89
CA ASN A 334 -19.54 -26.52 0.49
C ASN A 334 -20.56 -27.12 -0.50
N ILE A 335 -21.03 -28.34 -0.23
CA ILE A 335 -22.04 -29.02 -1.08
C ILE A 335 -23.48 -28.55 -0.81
N GLY A 336 -23.70 -27.76 0.24
CA GLY A 336 -25.02 -27.26 0.63
C GLY A 336 -25.53 -26.11 -0.23
N ASN A 337 -24.66 -25.47 -1.01
CA ASN A 337 -25.00 -24.41 -1.96
C ASN A 337 -24.89 -24.91 -3.42
N ILE A 338 -24.23 -24.18 -4.33
CA ILE A 338 -24.05 -24.60 -5.73
C ILE A 338 -22.80 -25.48 -5.84
N ARG A 339 -22.97 -26.72 -6.33
CA ARG A 339 -21.85 -27.59 -6.69
C ARG A 339 -21.12 -27.06 -7.92
N ASP A 340 -19.81 -27.24 -7.91
CA ASP A 340 -18.91 -26.78 -8.95
C ASP A 340 -18.28 -27.97 -9.67
N VAL A 341 -18.41 -28.00 -11.01
CA VAL A 341 -17.92 -29.09 -11.85
C VAL A 341 -16.41 -29.29 -11.75
N VAL A 342 -15.66 -28.21 -11.46
CA VAL A 342 -14.20 -28.30 -11.27
C VAL A 342 -13.91 -29.18 -10.07
N PHE A 343 -14.58 -28.95 -8.95
CA PHE A 343 -14.32 -29.72 -7.74
C PHE A 343 -14.89 -31.12 -7.78
N ASP A 344 -16.03 -31.34 -8.45
CA ASP A 344 -16.52 -32.69 -8.71
C ASP A 344 -15.52 -33.50 -9.57
N SER A 345 -14.83 -32.83 -10.51
CA SER A 345 -13.75 -33.42 -11.28
C SER A 345 -12.53 -33.73 -10.42
N LEU A 346 -12.07 -32.77 -9.59
CA LEU A 346 -10.90 -32.96 -8.72
C LEU A 346 -11.12 -34.03 -7.64
N GLU A 347 -12.34 -34.16 -7.09
CA GLU A 347 -12.72 -35.26 -6.19
C GLU A 347 -12.63 -36.62 -6.88
N LYS A 348 -13.01 -36.70 -8.16
CA LYS A 348 -13.03 -37.94 -8.93
C LYS A 348 -11.63 -38.35 -9.38
N PHE A 349 -10.84 -37.41 -9.89
CA PHE A 349 -9.57 -37.70 -10.57
C PHE A 349 -8.33 -37.43 -9.70
N GLY A 350 -8.49 -36.71 -8.59
CA GLY A 350 -7.42 -36.40 -7.65
C GLY A 350 -6.51 -35.26 -8.11
N VAL A 351 -5.82 -34.65 -7.15
CA VAL A 351 -4.90 -33.54 -7.31
C VAL A 351 -3.48 -34.00 -7.01
N GLY A 352 -2.53 -33.70 -7.89
CA GLY A 352 -1.10 -33.87 -7.62
C GLY A 352 -0.56 -32.81 -6.68
N VAL A 353 -0.66 -33.04 -5.37
CA VAL A 353 -0.26 -32.11 -4.31
C VAL A 353 1.26 -32.14 -4.13
N ILE A 354 1.88 -30.97 -4.04
CA ILE A 354 3.31 -30.81 -3.76
C ILE A 354 3.60 -31.22 -2.32
N ASP A 355 4.68 -31.97 -2.08
CA ASP A 355 5.10 -32.30 -0.73
C ASP A 355 5.26 -31.00 0.10
N PRO A 356 4.61 -30.86 1.28
CA PRO A 356 4.68 -29.65 2.09
C PRO A 356 6.11 -29.18 2.41
N GLN A 357 7.10 -30.09 2.46
CA GLN A 357 8.51 -29.73 2.67
C GLN A 357 9.19 -29.17 1.42
N LYS A 358 8.58 -29.35 0.25
CA LYS A 358 9.07 -28.96 -1.07
C LYS A 358 8.31 -27.81 -1.72
N VAL A 359 7.24 -27.32 -1.10
CA VAL A 359 6.46 -26.17 -1.58
C VAL A 359 7.33 -24.94 -1.83
N PHE A 360 8.27 -24.65 -0.93
CA PHE A 360 9.21 -23.54 -1.13
C PHE A 360 10.12 -23.77 -2.34
N ASP A 361 10.72 -24.95 -2.46
CA ASP A 361 11.59 -25.31 -3.58
C ASP A 361 10.83 -25.18 -4.92
N PHE A 362 9.58 -25.65 -4.98
CA PHE A 362 8.73 -25.56 -6.16
C PHE A 362 8.48 -24.11 -6.59
N TYR A 363 7.98 -23.26 -5.70
CA TYR A 363 7.72 -21.86 -6.05
C TYR A 363 9.00 -21.07 -6.30
N ASN A 364 10.07 -21.35 -5.55
CA ASN A 364 11.35 -20.72 -5.79
C ASN A 364 11.86 -21.03 -7.20
N ASP A 365 11.80 -22.29 -7.62
CA ASP A 365 12.25 -22.70 -8.95
C ASP A 365 11.34 -22.14 -10.06
N MET A 366 10.02 -22.24 -9.90
CA MET A 366 9.04 -21.71 -10.87
C MET A 366 9.14 -20.18 -11.00
N HIS A 367 9.12 -19.45 -9.89
CA HIS A 367 9.17 -17.98 -9.93
C HIS A 367 10.56 -17.46 -10.32
N SER A 368 11.65 -18.16 -9.97
CA SER A 368 12.98 -17.83 -10.49
C SER A 368 13.06 -18.03 -12.00
N TYR A 369 12.41 -19.08 -12.53
CA TYR A 369 12.31 -19.29 -13.96
C TYR A 369 11.57 -18.14 -14.65
N LEU A 370 10.36 -17.82 -14.19
CA LEU A 370 9.55 -16.72 -14.73
C LEU A 370 10.31 -15.38 -14.65
N ALA A 371 10.92 -15.08 -13.50
CA ALA A 371 11.70 -13.85 -13.33
C ALA A 371 12.91 -13.80 -14.27
N SER A 372 13.59 -14.93 -14.49
CA SER A 372 14.71 -15.01 -15.46
C SER A 372 14.25 -14.75 -16.89
N SER A 373 13.00 -15.07 -17.20
CA SER A 373 12.32 -14.77 -18.47
C SER A 373 11.76 -13.35 -18.56
N GLY A 374 11.98 -12.51 -17.55
CA GLY A 374 11.54 -11.11 -17.55
C GLY A 374 10.09 -10.87 -17.12
N VAL A 375 9.45 -11.84 -16.46
CA VAL A 375 8.11 -11.69 -15.87
C VAL A 375 8.17 -10.85 -14.59
N ASP A 376 7.25 -9.89 -14.46
CA ASP A 376 7.15 -8.94 -13.34
C ASP A 376 6.29 -9.45 -12.18
N GLY A 377 5.37 -10.38 -12.43
CA GLY A 377 4.47 -10.90 -11.41
C GLY A 377 3.68 -12.13 -11.83
N VAL A 378 2.80 -12.60 -10.93
CA VAL A 378 1.95 -13.77 -11.18
C VAL A 378 0.51 -13.52 -10.74
N LYS A 379 -0.43 -14.10 -11.47
CA LYS A 379 -1.83 -14.29 -11.06
C LYS A 379 -1.97 -15.75 -10.62
N VAL A 380 -2.44 -15.98 -9.39
CA VAL A 380 -2.53 -17.34 -8.82
C VAL A 380 -3.97 -17.71 -8.59
N ASP A 381 -4.46 -18.72 -9.31
CA ASP A 381 -5.83 -19.22 -9.18
C ASP A 381 -5.90 -20.50 -8.34
N VAL A 382 -7.11 -21.02 -8.11
CA VAL A 382 -7.32 -22.32 -7.43
C VAL A 382 -6.78 -22.36 -6.01
N GLN A 383 -6.79 -21.21 -5.32
CA GLN A 383 -6.35 -21.12 -3.94
C GLN A 383 -7.32 -21.79 -2.96
N ASN A 384 -8.63 -21.75 -3.25
CA ASN A 384 -9.65 -22.37 -2.41
C ASN A 384 -9.61 -23.90 -2.41
N LEU A 385 -8.78 -24.52 -3.25
CA LEU A 385 -8.49 -25.95 -3.19
C LEU A 385 -7.98 -26.41 -1.82
N LEU A 386 -7.24 -25.56 -1.10
CA LEU A 386 -6.75 -25.90 0.24
C LEU A 386 -7.87 -26.11 1.27
N GLU A 387 -9.08 -25.57 1.00
CA GLU A 387 -10.26 -25.74 1.84
C GLU A 387 -10.66 -27.22 1.98
N ILE A 388 -10.38 -28.02 0.94
CA ILE A 388 -10.83 -29.41 0.81
C ILE A 388 -9.68 -30.44 0.81
N LEU A 389 -8.45 -29.97 1.02
CA LEU A 389 -7.26 -30.80 1.24
C LEU A 389 -6.83 -30.82 2.72
N GLY A 390 -7.71 -30.44 3.65
CA GLY A 390 -7.38 -30.31 5.07
C GLY A 390 -7.09 -31.62 5.80
N SER A 391 -7.70 -32.72 5.34
CA SER A 391 -7.63 -34.04 5.98
C SER A 391 -6.20 -34.60 6.02
N GLY A 392 -5.72 -35.03 7.19
CA GLY A 392 -4.36 -35.54 7.36
C GLY A 392 -3.28 -34.46 7.45
N HIS A 393 -3.63 -33.19 7.27
CA HIS A 393 -2.70 -32.05 7.31
C HIS A 393 -2.90 -31.13 8.53
N GLY A 394 -3.77 -31.53 9.46
CA GLY A 394 -4.10 -30.78 10.67
C GLY A 394 -5.26 -29.79 10.46
N GLY A 395 -6.11 -30.05 9.47
CA GLY A 395 -7.25 -29.19 9.12
C GLY A 395 -6.94 -28.13 8.07
N ARG A 396 -8.01 -27.62 7.45
CA ARG A 396 -8.00 -26.62 6.36
C ARG A 396 -7.28 -25.33 6.75
N VAL A 397 -7.41 -24.90 8.01
CA VAL A 397 -6.72 -23.71 8.53
C VAL A 397 -5.21 -23.94 8.60
N SER A 398 -4.78 -25.13 9.03
CA SER A 398 -3.37 -25.48 9.18
C SER A 398 -2.67 -25.62 7.83
N ILE A 399 -3.28 -26.34 6.88
CA ILE A 399 -2.70 -26.49 5.53
C ILE A 399 -2.65 -25.15 4.79
N THR A 400 -3.69 -24.32 4.91
CA THR A 400 -3.69 -22.96 4.34
C THR A 400 -2.57 -22.11 4.92
N LYS A 401 -2.34 -22.13 6.24
CA LYS A 401 -1.22 -21.42 6.87
C LYS A 401 0.15 -21.92 6.39
N LYS A 402 0.30 -23.21 6.09
CA LYS A 402 1.55 -23.83 5.65
C LYS A 402 1.86 -23.56 4.17
N GLN A 403 0.86 -23.71 3.31
CA GLN A 403 1.04 -23.61 1.85
C GLN A 403 0.86 -22.17 1.33
N HIS A 404 0.08 -21.34 2.01
CA HIS A 404 -0.25 -20.00 1.57
C HIS A 404 0.63 -18.91 2.24
N LEU A 405 1.95 -19.08 2.11
CA LEU A 405 2.99 -18.27 2.76
C LEU A 405 2.99 -16.77 2.33
N SER A 406 2.31 -16.41 1.24
CA SER A 406 2.39 -15.07 0.60
C SER A 406 1.12 -14.20 0.68
N SER A 407 -0.05 -14.70 1.11
CA SER A 407 -1.32 -13.90 1.22
C SER A 407 -1.15 -12.52 1.84
N LYS A 408 -0.33 -12.44 2.90
CA LYS A 408 -0.09 -11.20 3.66
C LYS A 408 0.52 -10.08 2.81
N LYS A 409 1.07 -10.42 1.64
CA LYS A 409 1.67 -9.52 0.65
C LYS A 409 0.92 -9.50 -0.68
N SER A 410 -0.16 -10.27 -0.84
CA SER A 410 -0.98 -10.23 -2.06
C SER A 410 -1.50 -8.81 -2.29
N ALA A 411 -1.41 -8.41 -3.54
CA ALA A 411 -1.86 -7.12 -4.03
C ALA A 411 -3.38 -7.04 -3.97
N THR A 412 -3.98 -7.89 -4.79
CA THR A 412 -5.36 -7.86 -5.22
C THR A 412 -5.95 -9.25 -5.04
N ALA A 413 -7.26 -9.35 -4.84
CA ALA A 413 -7.96 -10.64 -4.85
C ALA A 413 -9.31 -10.48 -5.55
N ARG A 414 -9.68 -11.50 -6.32
CA ARG A 414 -10.91 -11.54 -7.10
C ARG A 414 -12.14 -11.45 -6.18
N ALA A 415 -13.08 -10.59 -6.55
CA ALA A 415 -14.24 -10.24 -5.75
C ALA A 415 -15.54 -10.87 -6.25
N SER A 416 -15.53 -11.63 -7.34
CA SER A 416 -16.70 -12.28 -7.93
C SER A 416 -16.31 -13.52 -8.71
N GLU A 417 -17.33 -14.28 -9.14
CA GLU A 417 -17.17 -15.21 -10.25
C GLU A 417 -16.76 -14.47 -11.53
N ASP A 418 -16.15 -15.21 -12.45
CA ASP A 418 -15.68 -14.75 -13.75
C ASP A 418 -16.77 -14.00 -14.52
N PHE A 419 -16.38 -12.94 -15.20
CA PHE A 419 -17.19 -12.22 -16.15
C PHE A 419 -17.63 -13.16 -17.27
N MET A 420 -18.94 -13.34 -17.43
CA MET A 420 -19.53 -14.21 -18.45
C MET A 420 -20.20 -13.35 -19.54
N PRO A 421 -19.47 -12.92 -20.60
CA PRO A 421 -20.03 -12.02 -21.62
C PRO A 421 -21.26 -12.60 -22.33
N ASN A 422 -21.30 -13.93 -22.47
CA ASN A 422 -22.39 -14.60 -23.19
C ASN A 422 -23.63 -14.87 -22.33
N GLU A 423 -23.61 -14.53 -21.04
CA GLU A 423 -24.75 -14.70 -20.11
C GLU A 423 -25.40 -13.34 -19.81
N PRO A 424 -26.49 -12.96 -20.49
CA PRO A 424 -27.06 -11.61 -20.41
C PRO A 424 -27.61 -11.27 -19.02
N THR A 425 -28.12 -12.26 -18.30
CA THR A 425 -28.65 -12.11 -16.93
C THR A 425 -27.54 -11.98 -15.89
N PHE A 426 -26.30 -12.37 -16.22
CA PHE A 426 -25.16 -12.30 -15.31
C PHE A 426 -24.58 -10.88 -15.20
N GLN A 427 -24.80 -10.02 -16.19
CA GLN A 427 -24.19 -8.69 -16.27
C GLN A 427 -24.56 -7.81 -15.06
N THR A 428 -25.84 -7.81 -14.69
CA THR A 428 -26.32 -7.07 -13.52
C THR A 428 -25.92 -7.74 -12.20
N LEU A 429 -25.97 -9.07 -12.15
CA LEU A 429 -25.54 -9.88 -11.01
C LEU A 429 -24.07 -9.64 -10.65
N HIS A 430 -23.22 -9.57 -11.67
CA HIS A 430 -21.79 -9.35 -11.52
C HIS A 430 -21.52 -8.00 -10.83
N ILE A 431 -22.09 -6.90 -11.33
CA ILE A 431 -21.89 -5.55 -10.74
C ILE A 431 -22.41 -5.46 -9.31
N ALA A 432 -23.57 -6.05 -9.03
CA ALA A 432 -24.07 -6.14 -7.66
C ALA A 432 -23.09 -6.95 -6.78
N SER A 433 -22.68 -8.14 -7.20
CA SER A 433 -21.80 -9.03 -6.43
C SER A 433 -20.50 -8.35 -6.04
N VAL A 434 -19.76 -7.79 -7.02
CA VAL A 434 -18.46 -7.16 -6.76
C VAL A 434 -18.57 -5.97 -5.81
N SER A 435 -19.65 -5.19 -5.91
CA SER A 435 -19.86 -4.02 -5.04
C SER A 435 -20.13 -4.42 -3.59
N PHE A 436 -20.99 -5.41 -3.36
CA PHE A 436 -21.29 -5.90 -2.01
C PHE A 436 -20.11 -6.67 -1.41
N ASN A 437 -19.44 -7.53 -2.18
CA ASN A 437 -18.26 -8.25 -1.71
C ASN A 437 -17.11 -7.30 -1.34
N SER A 438 -17.03 -6.14 -2.00
CA SER A 438 -16.07 -5.07 -1.68
C SER A 438 -16.28 -4.43 -0.29
N LEU A 439 -17.42 -4.66 0.38
CA LEU A 439 -17.64 -4.26 1.78
C LEU A 439 -16.70 -5.00 2.74
N LEU A 440 -16.50 -6.30 2.50
CA LEU A 440 -15.58 -7.14 3.30
C LEU A 440 -14.17 -7.11 2.70
N LEU A 441 -14.04 -7.42 1.41
CA LEU A 441 -12.73 -7.57 0.77
C LEU A 441 -11.95 -6.26 0.77
N GLY A 442 -12.62 -5.12 0.57
CA GLY A 442 -11.99 -3.80 0.52
C GLY A 442 -11.35 -3.35 1.83
N GLU A 443 -11.61 -4.02 2.95
CA GLU A 443 -10.90 -3.79 4.22
C GLU A 443 -9.59 -4.59 4.32
N ILE A 444 -9.40 -5.61 3.47
CA ILE A 444 -8.32 -6.60 3.59
C ILE A 444 -7.35 -6.50 2.40
N VAL A 445 -7.87 -6.33 1.19
CA VAL A 445 -7.17 -6.34 -0.11
C VAL A 445 -7.82 -5.36 -1.08
N VAL A 446 -7.15 -5.02 -2.18
CA VAL A 446 -7.84 -4.34 -3.29
C VAL A 446 -8.74 -5.36 -3.99
N PRO A 447 -10.06 -5.14 -4.08
CA PRO A 447 -10.94 -6.05 -4.77
C PRO A 447 -10.70 -5.98 -6.28
N ASP A 448 -10.47 -7.13 -6.91
CA ASP A 448 -10.45 -7.31 -8.35
C ASP A 448 -11.89 -7.59 -8.83
N TRP A 449 -12.43 -6.68 -9.66
CA TRP A 449 -13.79 -6.72 -10.21
C TRP A 449 -13.88 -7.46 -11.55
N ASP A 450 -12.82 -8.17 -11.90
CA ASP A 450 -12.64 -8.93 -13.11
C ASP A 450 -12.63 -8.12 -14.42
N MET A 451 -12.19 -8.81 -15.46
CA MET A 451 -12.21 -8.41 -16.86
C MET A 451 -13.58 -7.97 -17.33
N PHE A 452 -13.59 -7.24 -18.45
CA PHE A 452 -14.77 -7.01 -19.25
C PHE A 452 -14.38 -6.86 -20.73
N HIS A 453 -15.37 -7.00 -21.60
CA HIS A 453 -15.24 -6.70 -23.02
C HIS A 453 -15.66 -5.26 -23.29
N SER A 454 -14.77 -4.49 -23.92
CA SER A 454 -15.06 -3.12 -24.34
C SER A 454 -16.04 -3.06 -25.51
N ASN A 455 -16.05 -4.07 -26.38
CA ASN A 455 -17.00 -4.21 -27.48
C ASN A 455 -18.08 -5.23 -27.14
N HIS A 456 -18.91 -4.84 -26.17
CA HIS A 456 -20.05 -5.61 -25.70
C HIS A 456 -21.26 -4.69 -25.48
N ASN A 457 -22.47 -5.20 -25.62
CA ASN A 457 -23.69 -4.39 -25.46
C ASN A 457 -23.83 -3.81 -24.03
N THR A 458 -23.21 -4.43 -23.02
CA THR A 458 -23.14 -3.95 -21.62
C THR A 458 -21.81 -3.25 -21.28
N ALA A 459 -20.94 -2.98 -22.25
CA ALA A 459 -19.60 -2.45 -21.98
C ALA A 459 -19.61 -1.11 -21.24
N GLU A 460 -20.50 -0.18 -21.60
CA GLU A 460 -20.67 1.10 -20.89
C GLU A 460 -21.14 0.92 -19.44
N PHE A 461 -21.90 -0.13 -19.15
CA PHE A 461 -22.36 -0.48 -17.80
C PHE A 461 -21.20 -1.01 -16.95
N HIS A 462 -20.40 -1.93 -17.49
CA HIS A 462 -19.22 -2.48 -16.81
C HIS A 462 -18.10 -1.43 -16.65
N ALA A 463 -17.82 -0.65 -17.69
CA ALA A 463 -16.82 0.41 -17.67
C ALA A 463 -17.10 1.42 -16.56
N ALA A 464 -18.32 1.98 -16.53
CA ALA A 464 -18.74 2.91 -15.48
C ALA A 464 -18.54 2.32 -14.06
N ALA A 465 -18.86 1.03 -13.87
CA ALA A 465 -18.69 0.35 -12.60
C ALA A 465 -17.20 0.24 -12.19
N ARG A 466 -16.29 -0.14 -13.11
CA ARG A 466 -14.85 -0.21 -12.83
C ARG A 466 -14.25 1.16 -12.51
N ALA A 467 -14.72 2.24 -13.17
CA ALA A 467 -14.30 3.61 -12.86
C ALA A 467 -14.56 4.00 -11.40
N LEU A 468 -15.64 3.46 -10.81
CA LEU A 468 -16.07 3.70 -9.43
C LEU A 468 -15.53 2.66 -8.46
N GLY A 469 -15.15 1.47 -8.93
CA GLY A 469 -14.76 0.34 -8.10
C GLY A 469 -13.44 0.55 -7.35
N GLY A 470 -12.60 1.48 -7.80
CA GLY A 470 -11.24 1.65 -7.26
C GLY A 470 -10.36 0.40 -7.42
N CYS A 471 -10.77 -0.48 -8.34
CA CYS A 471 -10.19 -1.76 -8.69
C CYS A 471 -9.22 -1.62 -9.89
N PRO A 472 -8.46 -2.67 -10.22
CA PRO A 472 -7.79 -2.77 -11.53
C PRO A 472 -8.79 -2.72 -12.69
N VAL A 473 -8.31 -2.44 -13.91
CA VAL A 473 -9.13 -2.37 -15.12
C VAL A 473 -8.57 -3.33 -16.16
N TYR A 474 -9.10 -4.55 -16.19
CA TYR A 474 -8.74 -5.58 -17.15
C TYR A 474 -9.65 -5.55 -18.37
N VAL A 475 -9.05 -5.56 -19.55
CA VAL A 475 -9.74 -5.69 -20.84
C VAL A 475 -9.30 -6.99 -21.49
N SER A 476 -10.27 -7.76 -22.01
CA SER A 476 -10.01 -9.08 -22.58
C SER A 476 -10.67 -9.31 -23.95
N ASP A 477 -11.01 -8.24 -24.69
CA ASP A 477 -11.51 -8.45 -26.06
C ASP A 477 -10.44 -9.09 -26.95
N LYS A 478 -10.91 -9.77 -28.00
CA LYS A 478 -10.02 -10.27 -29.07
C LYS A 478 -9.30 -9.11 -29.78
N PRO A 479 -8.06 -9.32 -30.26
CA PRO A 479 -7.36 -8.34 -31.09
C PRO A 479 -8.24 -7.80 -32.22
N GLY A 480 -8.20 -6.47 -32.44
CA GLY A 480 -9.01 -5.80 -33.46
C GLY A 480 -10.50 -5.70 -33.14
N LYS A 481 -10.95 -6.12 -31.95
CA LYS A 481 -12.34 -5.99 -31.50
C LYS A 481 -12.56 -4.97 -30.41
N HIS A 482 -11.56 -4.24 -29.93
CA HIS A 482 -11.73 -3.24 -28.87
C HIS A 482 -12.62 -2.06 -29.28
N ASP A 483 -13.43 -1.54 -28.34
CA ASP A 483 -14.08 -0.23 -28.48
C ASP A 483 -13.27 0.85 -27.75
N PHE A 484 -12.39 1.51 -28.49
CA PHE A 484 -11.54 2.58 -27.95
C PHE A 484 -12.32 3.80 -27.46
N LYS A 485 -13.56 4.04 -27.95
CA LYS A 485 -14.38 5.16 -27.44
C LYS A 485 -14.82 4.92 -26.01
N ILE A 486 -15.06 3.66 -25.64
CA ILE A 486 -15.38 3.29 -24.25
C ILE A 486 -14.11 3.29 -23.40
N LEU A 487 -13.01 2.73 -23.91
CA LEU A 487 -11.74 2.68 -23.18
C LEU A 487 -11.19 4.08 -22.86
N GLN A 488 -11.31 5.04 -23.78
CA GLN A 488 -10.89 6.44 -23.58
C GLN A 488 -11.73 7.19 -22.53
N LYS A 489 -12.88 6.64 -22.09
CA LYS A 489 -13.65 7.17 -20.93
C LYS A 489 -13.15 6.63 -19.59
N LEU A 490 -12.28 5.61 -19.59
CA LEU A 490 -11.70 4.97 -18.41
C LEU A 490 -10.21 5.25 -18.23
N VAL A 491 -9.47 5.26 -19.34
CA VAL A 491 -8.01 5.24 -19.39
C VAL A 491 -7.51 6.43 -20.19
N LEU A 492 -6.45 7.07 -19.70
CA LEU A 492 -5.71 8.08 -20.44
C LEU A 492 -4.85 7.42 -21.54
N PRO A 493 -4.47 8.13 -22.63
CA PRO A 493 -3.64 7.58 -23.72
C PRO A 493 -2.32 6.94 -23.28
N ASP A 494 -1.72 7.45 -22.21
CA ASP A 494 -0.51 6.89 -21.61
C ASP A 494 -0.75 5.55 -20.91
N GLY A 495 -2.00 5.09 -20.84
CA GLY A 495 -2.43 3.88 -20.17
C GLY A 495 -2.83 4.07 -18.72
N SER A 496 -2.68 5.27 -18.12
CA SER A 496 -3.05 5.46 -16.71
C SER A 496 -4.56 5.51 -16.50
N VAL A 497 -5.02 4.95 -15.38
CA VAL A 497 -6.42 5.06 -14.94
C VAL A 497 -6.61 6.18 -13.92
N LEU A 498 -7.73 6.89 -14.03
CA LEU A 498 -8.19 7.85 -13.03
C LEU A 498 -8.86 7.10 -11.88
N ARG A 499 -8.09 6.35 -11.09
CA ARG A 499 -8.62 5.47 -10.05
C ARG A 499 -9.20 6.24 -8.86
N ALA A 500 -10.37 5.83 -8.38
CA ALA A 500 -10.90 6.28 -7.10
C ALA A 500 -10.07 5.74 -5.90
N ARG A 501 -10.27 6.34 -4.73
CA ARG A 501 -9.43 6.16 -3.54
C ARG A 501 -9.69 4.83 -2.84
N TYR A 502 -10.96 4.49 -2.62
CA TYR A 502 -11.39 3.33 -1.85
C TYR A 502 -11.87 2.20 -2.76
N ALA A 503 -12.26 1.05 -2.20
CA ALA A 503 -13.07 0.09 -2.94
C ALA A 503 -14.49 0.66 -3.12
N GLY A 504 -15.07 0.50 -4.31
CA GLY A 504 -16.44 0.93 -4.58
C GLY A 504 -17.44 0.12 -3.76
N ARG A 505 -18.39 0.79 -3.12
CA ARG A 505 -19.34 0.17 -2.18
C ARG A 505 -20.76 0.64 -2.42
N PRO A 506 -21.79 -0.19 -2.13
CA PRO A 506 -23.17 0.28 -2.12
C PRO A 506 -23.34 1.47 -1.17
N THR A 507 -24.20 2.42 -1.54
CA THR A 507 -24.64 3.48 -0.62
C THR A 507 -25.51 2.89 0.49
N ARG A 508 -25.65 3.62 1.59
CA ARG A 508 -26.36 3.14 2.79
C ARG A 508 -27.79 2.67 2.52
N ASP A 509 -28.50 3.36 1.63
CA ASP A 509 -29.86 3.03 1.25
C ASP A 509 -29.98 1.79 0.35
N CYS A 510 -28.87 1.34 -0.26
CA CYS A 510 -28.82 0.13 -1.07
C CYS A 510 -28.48 -1.14 -0.28
N LEU A 511 -27.98 -1.03 0.96
CA LEU A 511 -27.40 -2.17 1.70
C LEU A 511 -28.39 -3.29 2.01
N PHE A 512 -29.64 -2.95 2.30
CA PHE A 512 -30.66 -3.88 2.80
C PHE A 512 -31.82 -4.05 1.82
N VAL A 513 -31.58 -3.77 0.54
CA VAL A 513 -32.54 -3.96 -0.56
C VAL A 513 -31.89 -4.84 -1.62
N ASP A 514 -32.72 -5.52 -2.40
CA ASP A 514 -32.26 -6.36 -3.50
C ASP A 514 -32.27 -5.52 -4.80
N PRO A 515 -31.10 -5.06 -5.30
CA PRO A 515 -31.06 -4.18 -6.46
C PRO A 515 -31.21 -4.91 -7.80
N VAL A 516 -31.38 -6.24 -7.79
CA VAL A 516 -31.33 -7.10 -8.98
C VAL A 516 -32.65 -7.83 -9.25
N MET A 517 -33.48 -8.01 -8.23
CA MET A 517 -34.72 -8.80 -8.32
C MET A 517 -35.99 -8.11 -7.79
N ASP A 518 -35.90 -7.00 -7.05
CA ASP A 518 -37.09 -6.42 -6.39
C ASP A 518 -38.01 -5.59 -7.32
N GLY A 519 -37.61 -5.39 -8.57
CA GLY A 519 -38.34 -4.67 -9.60
C GLY A 519 -38.41 -3.15 -9.43
N LYS A 520 -37.71 -2.56 -8.44
CA LYS A 520 -37.87 -1.13 -8.10
C LYS A 520 -36.59 -0.42 -7.66
N SER A 521 -35.61 -1.12 -7.12
CA SER A 521 -34.42 -0.53 -6.53
C SER A 521 -33.31 -0.34 -7.56
N LEU A 522 -32.68 0.84 -7.54
CA LEU A 522 -31.41 1.09 -8.22
C LEU A 522 -30.25 0.73 -7.30
N LEU A 523 -29.16 0.19 -7.86
CA LEU A 523 -27.89 0.06 -7.15
C LEU A 523 -27.13 1.38 -7.26
N LYS A 524 -26.78 1.98 -6.13
CA LYS A 524 -25.86 3.12 -6.09
C LYS A 524 -24.53 2.68 -5.51
N ILE A 525 -23.44 2.98 -6.22
CA ILE A 525 -22.07 2.68 -5.81
C ILE A 525 -21.34 4.00 -5.59
N TRP A 526 -20.79 4.21 -4.40
CA TRP A 526 -20.04 5.42 -4.09
C TRP A 526 -18.55 5.15 -3.93
N ASN A 527 -17.75 6.19 -4.19
CA ASN A 527 -16.33 6.24 -3.90
C ASN A 527 -15.85 7.70 -3.72
N LEU A 528 -14.57 7.87 -3.41
CA LEU A 528 -13.94 9.16 -3.15
C LEU A 528 -12.73 9.37 -4.06
N ASN A 529 -12.55 10.60 -4.54
CA ASN A 529 -11.33 11.10 -5.15
C ASN A 529 -10.61 12.02 -4.16
N LYS A 530 -9.51 12.66 -4.57
CA LYS A 530 -8.78 13.59 -3.70
C LYS A 530 -9.65 14.76 -3.22
N LEU A 531 -10.48 15.32 -4.11
CA LEU A 531 -11.26 16.54 -3.86
C LEU A 531 -12.75 16.44 -4.23
N ALA A 532 -13.26 15.24 -4.51
CA ALA A 532 -14.67 15.03 -4.83
C ALA A 532 -15.13 13.61 -4.50
N GLY A 533 -16.41 13.45 -4.16
CA GLY A 533 -17.10 12.17 -4.18
C GLY A 533 -17.58 11.81 -5.59
N VAL A 534 -17.78 10.53 -5.82
CA VAL A 534 -18.37 10.01 -7.05
C VAL A 534 -19.41 8.94 -6.71
N VAL A 535 -20.57 8.99 -7.36
CA VAL A 535 -21.68 8.04 -7.19
C VAL A 535 -22.13 7.57 -8.56
N GLY A 536 -22.03 6.27 -8.83
CA GLY A 536 -22.71 5.66 -9.98
C GLY A 536 -24.04 5.07 -9.57
N VAL A 537 -25.05 5.28 -10.41
CA VAL A 537 -26.39 4.71 -10.26
C VAL A 537 -26.59 3.72 -11.39
N PHE A 538 -26.99 2.50 -11.07
CA PHE A 538 -27.12 1.38 -11.98
C PHE A 538 -28.50 0.75 -11.81
N ASN A 539 -29.19 0.48 -12.92
CA ASN A 539 -30.36 -0.39 -12.88
C ASN A 539 -29.91 -1.84 -13.12
N CYS A 540 -29.79 -2.59 -12.03
CA CYS A 540 -29.35 -3.98 -12.04
C CYS A 540 -30.52 -4.99 -12.10
N GLN A 541 -31.76 -4.54 -12.32
CA GLN A 541 -32.93 -5.42 -12.31
C GLN A 541 -32.91 -6.44 -13.46
N GLY A 542 -33.64 -7.55 -13.29
CA GLY A 542 -33.89 -8.52 -14.37
C GLY A 542 -32.90 -9.68 -14.43
N ALA A 543 -32.18 -9.98 -13.34
CA ALA A 543 -31.26 -11.10 -13.28
C ALA A 543 -31.94 -12.49 -13.24
N GLY A 544 -33.23 -12.56 -12.90
CA GLY A 544 -34.01 -13.80 -12.79
C GLY A 544 -33.87 -14.55 -11.45
N SER A 545 -32.67 -14.75 -10.91
CA SER A 545 -32.46 -15.36 -9.58
C SER A 545 -31.08 -15.10 -8.98
N TRP A 546 -30.96 -15.21 -7.64
CA TRP A 546 -29.70 -15.05 -6.89
C TRP A 546 -29.45 -16.21 -5.89
N PRO A 547 -28.38 -17.02 -6.04
CA PRO A 547 -27.53 -17.11 -7.22
C PRO A 547 -28.34 -17.55 -8.45
N MET A 548 -27.78 -17.32 -9.64
CA MET A 548 -28.36 -17.87 -10.86
C MET A 548 -28.40 -19.40 -10.75
N LYS A 549 -29.58 -20.00 -10.72
CA LYS A 549 -29.72 -21.46 -10.79
C LYS A 549 -29.67 -21.89 -12.25
N GLN A 550 -28.88 -22.93 -12.57
CA GLN A 550 -28.99 -23.59 -13.89
C GLN A 550 -30.45 -23.98 -14.10
N ALA A 551 -30.98 -23.63 -15.28
CA ALA A 551 -32.38 -23.78 -15.60
C ALA A 551 -32.80 -25.26 -15.52
N ALA A 552 -33.39 -25.67 -14.40
CA ALA A 552 -34.44 -26.66 -14.46
C ALA A 552 -35.56 -26.02 -15.29
N GLU A 553 -36.04 -26.74 -16.29
CA GLU A 553 -37.11 -26.33 -17.19
C GLU A 553 -38.35 -25.84 -16.41
N SER A 554 -38.41 -24.55 -16.12
CA SER A 554 -39.63 -23.91 -15.67
C SER A 554 -39.74 -22.52 -16.27
N THR A 555 -40.67 -22.43 -17.21
CA THR A 555 -41.32 -21.24 -17.77
C THR A 555 -40.49 -20.31 -18.67
N LYS A 556 -40.47 -20.69 -19.96
CA LYS A 556 -40.81 -19.73 -21.03
C LYS A 556 -42.13 -19.06 -20.66
N ASN A 557 -42.08 -17.85 -20.11
CA ASN A 557 -43.06 -16.75 -20.21
C ASN A 557 -42.93 -15.82 -18.99
N SER A 558 -42.14 -14.77 -19.14
CA SER A 558 -42.70 -13.43 -19.21
C SER A 558 -41.67 -12.51 -19.84
N SER A 559 -41.99 -12.00 -21.03
CA SER A 559 -41.49 -10.70 -21.46
C SER A 559 -42.12 -9.64 -20.55
N ALA A 560 -41.67 -9.59 -19.30
CA ALA A 560 -41.97 -8.44 -18.44
C ALA A 560 -41.19 -7.26 -19.05
N ALA A 561 -41.92 -6.31 -19.64
CA ALA A 561 -41.37 -5.11 -20.22
C ALA A 561 -40.32 -4.52 -19.27
N ALA A 562 -39.12 -4.24 -19.80
CA ALA A 562 -38.02 -3.61 -19.05
C ALA A 562 -38.55 -2.38 -18.33
N THR A 563 -38.76 -2.50 -17.02
CA THR A 563 -39.41 -1.47 -16.23
C THR A 563 -38.32 -0.50 -15.79
N SER A 564 -38.45 0.75 -16.19
CA SER A 564 -37.56 1.81 -15.70
C SER A 564 -37.73 1.93 -14.18
N CYS A 565 -36.62 2.02 -13.46
CA CYS A 565 -36.61 2.27 -12.02
C CYS A 565 -36.17 3.70 -11.76
N SER A 566 -36.78 4.32 -10.75
CA SER A 566 -36.44 5.67 -10.30
C SER A 566 -35.79 5.63 -8.93
N GLY A 567 -34.79 6.48 -8.73
CA GLY A 567 -34.09 6.63 -7.47
C GLY A 567 -33.62 8.07 -7.26
N ARG A 568 -32.83 8.28 -6.21
CA ARG A 568 -32.38 9.60 -5.78
C ARG A 568 -30.89 9.60 -5.46
N VAL A 569 -30.20 10.68 -5.85
CA VAL A 569 -28.79 10.93 -5.53
C VAL A 569 -28.68 12.13 -4.59
N SER A 570 -27.89 11.99 -3.53
CA SER A 570 -27.68 13.00 -2.48
C SER A 570 -26.20 13.19 -2.17
N PRO A 571 -25.76 14.37 -1.70
CA PRO A 571 -24.47 14.54 -1.02
C PRO A 571 -24.20 13.53 0.11
N LEU A 572 -25.24 13.02 0.76
CA LEU A 572 -25.13 12.03 1.84
C LEU A 572 -24.84 10.60 1.37
N ASP A 573 -24.89 10.33 0.06
CA ASP A 573 -24.57 9.01 -0.50
C ASP A 573 -23.07 8.68 -0.42
N VAL A 574 -22.21 9.64 -0.07
CA VAL A 574 -20.75 9.49 0.03
C VAL A 574 -20.34 9.60 1.51
N GLU A 575 -19.96 8.48 2.16
CA GLU A 575 -19.78 8.39 3.62
C GLU A 575 -18.61 9.21 4.21
N PHE A 576 -17.77 9.85 3.38
CA PHE A 576 -16.61 10.66 3.80
C PHE A 576 -16.45 11.96 3.02
N LEU A 577 -17.54 12.49 2.49
CA LEU A 577 -17.47 13.71 1.68
C LEU A 577 -17.02 14.92 2.52
N ASP A 578 -17.33 14.91 3.80
CA ASP A 578 -16.90 15.89 4.80
C ASP A 578 -15.38 15.84 5.08
N GLU A 579 -14.75 14.66 5.06
CA GLU A 579 -13.30 14.52 5.27
C GLU A 579 -12.45 15.23 4.19
N ILE A 580 -13.00 15.39 2.98
CA ILE A 580 -12.32 16.06 1.85
C ILE A 580 -12.89 17.45 1.54
N ALA A 581 -13.92 17.86 2.28
CA ALA A 581 -14.47 19.21 2.21
C ALA A 581 -13.65 20.16 3.10
N GLU A 582 -13.72 21.47 2.84
CA GLU A 582 -12.99 22.47 3.65
C GLU A 582 -13.62 22.64 5.05
N GLU A 583 -12.82 23.16 5.99
CA GLU A 583 -13.30 23.63 7.28
C GLU A 583 -14.47 24.61 7.06
N ASN A 584 -15.65 24.30 7.62
CA ASN A 584 -16.92 25.02 7.45
C ASN A 584 -17.77 24.70 6.21
N TRP A 585 -17.59 23.54 5.57
CA TRP A 585 -18.51 23.07 4.53
C TRP A 585 -19.96 22.98 5.05
N THR A 586 -20.88 23.68 4.39
CA THR A 586 -22.30 23.73 4.80
C THR A 586 -23.10 22.51 4.30
N GLY A 587 -22.44 21.53 3.70
CA GLY A 587 -23.09 20.39 3.07
C GLY A 587 -23.59 20.63 1.64
N ASP A 588 -23.44 21.83 1.09
CA ASP A 588 -23.79 22.16 -0.30
C ASP A 588 -22.79 21.56 -1.29
N CYS A 589 -23.26 20.85 -2.30
CA CYS A 589 -22.45 20.31 -3.40
C CYS A 589 -22.76 20.99 -4.73
N ALA A 590 -21.74 21.09 -5.58
CA ALA A 590 -21.93 21.06 -7.03
C ALA A 590 -21.98 19.59 -7.46
N VAL A 591 -23.04 19.20 -8.16
CA VAL A 591 -23.25 17.85 -8.68
C VAL A 591 -23.21 17.89 -10.20
N TYR A 592 -22.25 17.19 -10.80
CA TYR A 592 -22.16 17.04 -12.25
C TYR A 592 -22.71 15.66 -12.64
N ALA A 593 -23.69 15.63 -13.54
CA ALA A 593 -24.27 14.40 -14.08
C ALA A 593 -23.64 14.08 -15.44
N PHE A 594 -22.91 12.97 -15.53
CA PHE A 594 -22.10 12.60 -16.69
C PHE A 594 -22.95 12.45 -17.97
N ASN A 595 -24.09 11.74 -17.89
CA ASN A 595 -24.88 11.44 -19.08
C ASN A 595 -25.54 12.68 -19.70
N SER A 596 -25.98 13.64 -18.88
CA SER A 596 -26.60 14.89 -19.36
C SER A 596 -25.59 16.01 -19.59
N GLY A 597 -24.38 15.90 -19.02
CA GLY A 597 -23.38 16.95 -19.03
C GLY A 597 -23.74 18.18 -18.20
N SER A 598 -24.76 18.09 -17.34
CA SER A 598 -25.31 19.22 -16.59
C SER A 598 -24.73 19.34 -15.19
N VAL A 599 -24.58 20.58 -14.70
CA VAL A 599 -24.23 20.86 -13.31
C VAL A 599 -25.47 21.29 -12.53
N SER A 600 -25.58 20.87 -11.27
CA SER A 600 -26.66 21.29 -10.38
C SER A 600 -26.12 21.58 -9.00
N ARG A 601 -26.66 22.60 -8.34
CA ARG A 601 -26.39 22.86 -6.93
C ARG A 601 -27.34 22.02 -6.09
N VAL A 602 -26.79 21.14 -5.27
CA VAL A 602 -27.59 20.26 -4.39
C VAL A 602 -27.20 20.51 -2.94
N PRO A 603 -28.08 21.12 -2.13
CA PRO A 603 -27.91 21.20 -0.68
C PRO A 603 -27.85 19.81 -0.03
N ARG A 604 -27.22 19.70 1.14
CA ARG A 604 -27.07 18.43 1.90
C ARG A 604 -28.37 17.65 2.07
N SER A 605 -29.46 18.37 2.34
CA SER A 605 -30.79 17.80 2.60
C SER A 605 -31.62 17.56 1.34
N LYS A 606 -31.11 17.86 0.15
CA LYS A 606 -31.82 17.70 -1.12
C LYS A 606 -31.27 16.54 -1.93
N THR A 607 -32.07 16.11 -2.90
CA THR A 607 -31.77 14.98 -3.78
C THR A 607 -32.02 15.34 -5.24
N LEU A 608 -31.32 14.68 -6.16
CA LEU A 608 -31.62 14.68 -7.59
C LEU A 608 -32.32 13.38 -7.96
N GLU A 609 -33.37 13.47 -8.77
CA GLU A 609 -34.07 12.27 -9.28
C GLU A 609 -33.33 11.67 -10.47
N VAL A 610 -33.31 10.34 -10.52
CA VAL A 610 -32.65 9.59 -11.58
C VAL A 610 -33.59 8.45 -11.99
N THR A 611 -33.90 8.35 -13.28
CA THR A 611 -34.71 7.26 -13.85
C THR A 611 -33.88 6.52 -14.88
N LEU A 612 -33.79 5.18 -14.76
CA LEU A 612 -32.96 4.34 -15.62
C LEU A 612 -33.75 3.11 -16.08
N GLY A 613 -33.66 2.81 -17.38
CA GLY A 613 -34.02 1.48 -17.89
C GLY A 613 -33.05 0.40 -17.42
N VAL A 614 -33.42 -0.88 -17.54
CA VAL A 614 -32.54 -2.01 -17.20
C VAL A 614 -31.22 -1.92 -17.96
N LEU A 615 -30.10 -2.29 -17.31
CA LEU A 615 -28.73 -2.18 -17.84
C LEU A 615 -28.28 -0.75 -18.20
N MET A 616 -29.05 0.27 -17.78
CA MET A 616 -28.64 1.66 -17.87
C MET A 616 -27.98 2.12 -16.58
N ARG A 617 -27.15 3.16 -16.73
CA ARG A 617 -26.32 3.76 -15.69
C ARG A 617 -26.24 5.27 -15.84
N ASN A 618 -25.98 5.97 -14.74
CA ASN A 618 -25.60 7.38 -14.73
C ASN A 618 -24.57 7.64 -13.62
N ILE A 619 -23.61 8.54 -13.84
CA ILE A 619 -22.55 8.87 -12.89
C ILE A 619 -22.70 10.32 -12.44
N HIS A 620 -22.61 10.53 -11.14
CA HIS A 620 -22.70 11.82 -10.50
C HIS A 620 -21.41 12.12 -9.74
N ARG A 621 -20.77 13.24 -10.06
CA ARG A 621 -19.65 13.76 -9.28
C ARG A 621 -20.17 14.78 -8.28
N LEU A 622 -19.78 14.66 -7.02
CA LEU A 622 -20.18 15.55 -5.94
C LEU A 622 -18.94 16.28 -5.40
N SER A 623 -18.91 17.59 -5.52
CA SER A 623 -17.80 18.41 -5.01
C SER A 623 -18.33 19.44 -4.03
N GLY A 624 -17.80 19.41 -2.80
CA GLY A 624 -18.17 20.35 -1.74
C GLY A 624 -17.76 21.77 -2.10
N LYS A 625 -18.69 22.72 -1.96
CA LYS A 625 -18.42 24.12 -2.34
C LYS A 625 -17.42 24.77 -1.39
N ARG A 626 -16.39 25.38 -1.97
CA ARG A 626 -15.36 26.13 -1.25
C ARG A 626 -15.68 27.62 -1.26
N ARG A 627 -15.46 28.30 -0.14
CA ARG A 627 -15.69 29.74 0.03
C ARG A 627 -14.33 30.44 0.20
N SER A 628 -14.13 31.56 -0.49
CA SER A 628 -13.04 32.48 -0.15
C SER A 628 -13.27 33.03 1.26
N SER A 629 -12.23 33.07 2.09
CA SER A 629 -12.25 33.79 3.37
C SER A 629 -11.22 34.91 3.31
N GLY A 630 -11.71 36.16 3.30
CA GLY A 630 -10.87 37.35 3.26
C GLY A 630 -9.95 37.41 4.48
N ARG A 631 -8.65 37.57 4.26
CA ARG A 631 -7.66 37.65 5.33
C ARG A 631 -7.79 38.97 6.08
N MET A 632 -8.07 38.90 7.37
CA MET A 632 -8.21 40.02 8.29
C MET A 632 -6.87 40.75 8.47
N GLN A 633 -6.75 42.00 8.03
CA GLN A 633 -5.63 42.88 8.40
C GLN A 633 -5.88 43.49 9.78
N LEU A 634 -5.06 43.14 10.78
CA LEU A 634 -4.97 43.86 12.04
C LEU A 634 -4.19 45.17 11.83
N GLN A 635 -4.92 46.29 11.83
CA GLN A 635 -4.35 47.63 11.93
C GLN A 635 -3.74 47.85 13.32
N ARG A 636 -2.55 48.46 13.34
CA ARG A 636 -1.83 48.95 14.52
C ARG A 636 -2.70 49.90 15.35
N GLN A 637 -2.69 49.74 16.66
CA GLN A 637 -2.92 50.86 17.57
C GLN A 637 -2.00 50.79 18.80
N CYS A 638 -1.35 51.91 19.04
CA CYS A 638 -0.34 52.19 20.06
C CYS A 638 -0.80 51.88 21.49
N CYS A 639 0.12 51.35 22.29
CA CYS A 639 0.29 51.80 23.67
C CYS A 639 1.72 52.33 23.81
N LYS A 640 1.82 53.66 23.87
CA LYS A 640 2.95 54.37 24.47
C LYS A 640 2.89 54.10 25.97
N ASN A 641 3.99 53.67 26.58
CA ASN A 641 4.53 54.41 27.71
C ASN A 641 6.01 54.13 27.91
N GLU A 642 6.70 55.24 28.09
CA GLU A 642 8.12 55.50 28.13
C GLU A 642 8.81 54.93 29.37
N GLY A 643 10.12 54.69 29.30
CA GLY A 643 10.93 54.66 30.53
C GLY A 643 12.31 54.04 30.49
N LYS A 644 13.28 54.78 29.94
CA LYS A 644 14.70 54.86 30.37
C LYS A 644 15.76 53.96 29.70
N ARG A 645 16.88 54.64 29.50
CA ARG A 645 18.09 54.40 28.68
C ARG A 645 19.19 53.65 29.45
N VAL A 646 20.27 53.39 28.69
CA VAL A 646 21.70 53.18 29.07
C VAL A 646 22.03 51.71 29.37
N GLY A 647 23.06 51.04 28.86
CA GLY A 647 24.22 51.36 28.01
C GLY A 647 25.29 50.27 28.25
N THR A 648 25.95 49.82 27.18
CA THR A 648 27.40 49.57 27.08
C THR A 648 28.12 48.62 28.09
N VAL A 649 28.46 47.39 27.63
CA VAL A 649 29.84 46.81 27.48
C VAL A 649 30.72 46.47 28.74
N TRP A 650 31.34 45.27 28.67
CA TRP A 650 32.50 44.67 29.42
C TRP A 650 32.23 43.99 30.78
N SER A 651 32.30 42.66 30.93
CA SER A 651 33.42 41.68 30.85
C SER A 651 34.11 41.42 32.20
N ILE A 652 34.08 40.16 32.67
CA ILE A 652 35.12 39.58 33.52
C ILE A 652 35.41 38.15 33.04
N LEU A 653 36.59 38.01 32.42
CA LEU A 653 37.37 36.79 32.23
C LEU A 653 37.82 36.23 33.59
N LYS A 654 38.01 34.90 33.68
CA LYS A 654 39.34 34.37 34.00
C LYS A 654 39.56 32.92 33.54
N CYS A 655 40.51 32.83 32.61
CA CYS A 655 41.21 31.68 32.04
C CYS A 655 41.76 30.67 33.07
N LYS A 656 41.84 29.39 32.66
CA LYS A 656 43.14 28.69 32.57
C LYS A 656 43.07 27.49 31.61
N THR A 657 43.75 27.65 30.49
CA THR A 657 44.25 26.61 29.60
C THR A 657 45.35 25.78 30.30
N ASN A 658 45.42 24.49 29.99
CA ASN A 658 46.69 23.75 29.91
C ASN A 658 46.57 22.70 28.79
N PHE A 659 47.60 22.70 27.95
CA PHE A 659 47.73 21.99 26.68
C PHE A 659 48.45 20.64 26.88
N MET A 660 48.31 19.80 25.85
CA MET A 660 49.25 18.77 25.36
C MET A 660 49.19 17.32 25.87
N GLN A 661 49.08 16.46 24.84
CA GLN A 661 49.86 15.25 24.56
C GLN A 661 49.34 13.88 25.00
N GLY A 662 49.33 13.00 24.00
CA GLY A 662 49.89 11.66 24.12
C GLY A 662 48.86 10.58 24.39
N GLY A 663 48.66 9.70 23.41
CA GLY A 663 47.75 8.58 23.53
C GLY A 663 48.07 7.67 24.72
N GLN A 664 47.04 7.26 25.44
CA GLN A 664 47.03 6.04 26.24
C GLN A 664 45.59 5.67 26.61
N LYS A 665 45.21 4.44 26.26
CA LYS A 665 44.24 3.56 26.96
C LYS A 665 43.10 4.25 27.72
N MET A 666 41.88 4.23 27.19
CA MET A 666 40.69 4.27 28.06
C MET A 666 40.55 2.93 28.81
N ARG A 667 41.23 2.84 29.95
CA ARG A 667 40.92 1.91 31.04
C ARG A 667 39.98 2.65 32.02
N THR A 668 38.70 2.27 31.95
CA THR A 668 37.69 2.18 33.03
C THR A 668 37.69 3.17 34.22
N SER A 669 36.52 3.80 34.48
CA SER A 669 35.95 3.88 35.84
C SER A 669 34.42 3.95 35.83
N LEU A 670 33.75 2.80 35.74
CA LEU A 670 32.37 2.61 36.21
C LEU A 670 32.45 2.10 37.65
N THR A 671 32.75 2.97 38.61
CA THR A 671 32.83 2.62 40.04
C THR A 671 31.91 3.45 40.93
N ASP A 672 31.07 4.31 40.36
CA ASP A 672 30.12 5.10 41.14
C ASP A 672 28.71 4.52 40.99
N LYS A 673 28.35 3.56 41.87
CA LYS A 673 27.11 2.76 41.79
C LYS A 673 25.81 3.55 41.99
N ASN A 674 25.88 4.87 42.21
CA ASN A 674 24.74 5.71 42.58
C ASN A 674 24.50 6.92 41.66
N LYS A 675 25.21 7.04 40.53
CA LYS A 675 24.88 8.08 39.54
C LYS A 675 23.72 7.60 38.66
N LYS A 676 22.50 7.96 39.04
CA LYS A 676 21.36 7.95 38.12
C LYS A 676 21.66 8.94 36.98
N PHE A 677 21.31 8.60 35.75
CA PHE A 677 21.17 9.61 34.72
C PHE A 677 19.98 10.48 35.15
N THR A 678 20.26 11.60 35.80
CA THR A 678 19.23 12.60 36.06
C THR A 678 18.75 13.10 34.70
N GLN A 679 17.44 13.27 34.55
CA GLN A 679 16.87 14.03 33.45
C GLN A 679 17.74 15.26 33.26
N THR A 680 18.26 15.47 32.05
CA THR A 680 19.08 16.66 31.77
C THR A 680 18.30 17.90 32.22
N ASP A 681 18.96 19.01 32.58
CA ASP A 681 18.24 20.25 32.95
C ASP A 681 17.27 20.73 31.83
N ALA A 682 17.40 20.16 30.63
CA ALA A 682 16.54 20.33 29.46
C ALA A 682 15.41 19.28 29.29
N GLY A 683 15.21 18.36 30.25
CA GLY A 683 14.11 17.37 30.22
C GLY A 683 14.28 16.20 29.24
N VAL A 684 15.45 16.04 28.60
CA VAL A 684 15.68 15.00 27.58
C VAL A 684 16.06 13.66 28.22
N PRO A 685 15.37 12.56 27.89
CA PRO A 685 15.69 11.23 28.39
C PRO A 685 16.90 10.59 27.67
N PRO A 686 17.83 9.94 28.39
CA PRO A 686 19.03 9.38 27.81
C PRO A 686 18.76 8.03 27.11
N GLN A 687 19.42 7.83 25.96
CA GLN A 687 19.50 6.54 25.26
C GLN A 687 20.95 6.05 25.18
N ILE A 688 21.17 4.73 25.24
CA ILE A 688 22.51 4.14 25.26
C ILE A 688 22.75 3.22 24.06
N LEU A 689 23.98 3.29 23.53
CA LEU A 689 24.48 2.39 22.48
C LEU A 689 25.06 1.11 23.09
N ILE A 690 24.61 -0.04 22.59
CA ILE A 690 25.13 -1.37 22.90
C ILE A 690 25.28 -2.19 21.60
N GLY A 691 26.09 -3.26 21.60
CA GLY A 691 26.12 -4.20 20.49
C GLY A 691 25.25 -5.44 20.76
N LEU A 692 24.76 -6.08 19.69
CA LEU A 692 23.85 -7.23 19.78
C LEU A 692 24.43 -8.42 20.58
N VAL A 693 25.74 -8.67 20.47
CA VAL A 693 26.40 -9.79 21.16
C VAL A 693 27.16 -9.36 22.43
N GLY A 694 27.04 -8.09 22.84
CA GLY A 694 27.90 -7.42 23.82
C GLY A 694 28.58 -6.19 23.20
N TYR A 695 29.83 -5.91 23.53
CA TYR A 695 30.64 -4.97 22.71
C TYR A 695 31.20 -5.70 21.48
N TRP A 696 31.91 -5.05 20.57
CA TRP A 696 32.36 -5.61 19.27
C TRP A 696 32.89 -7.07 19.27
N GLY A 697 33.61 -7.51 20.31
CA GLY A 697 34.11 -8.89 20.45
C GLY A 697 33.20 -9.85 21.25
N GLY A 698 32.00 -9.42 21.61
CA GLY A 698 31.08 -10.09 22.53
C GLY A 698 31.44 -9.91 24.01
N LEU A 699 30.93 -10.82 24.85
CA LEU A 699 31.20 -10.81 26.30
C LEU A 699 32.51 -11.55 26.61
N HIS A 700 33.32 -10.99 27.52
CA HIS A 700 34.55 -11.64 27.95
C HIS A 700 34.24 -12.93 28.75
N PRO A 701 34.65 -14.12 28.29
CA PRO A 701 34.20 -15.40 28.87
C PRO A 701 34.68 -15.61 30.31
N ASN A 702 35.80 -14.99 30.68
CA ASN A 702 36.40 -15.15 32.00
C ASN A 702 36.08 -14.02 33.00
N HIS A 703 35.22 -13.04 32.63
CA HIS A 703 34.87 -11.94 33.53
C HIS A 703 33.77 -12.39 34.51
N GLU A 704 34.04 -12.34 35.82
CA GLU A 704 33.19 -12.93 36.87
C GLU A 704 31.69 -12.59 36.78
N PRO A 705 31.27 -11.30 36.63
CA PRO A 705 29.86 -10.95 36.42
C PRO A 705 29.18 -11.55 35.17
N LEU A 706 29.96 -11.90 34.15
CA LEU A 706 29.46 -12.35 32.84
C LEU A 706 29.50 -13.87 32.68
N LYS A 707 30.24 -14.59 33.55
CA LYS A 707 30.31 -16.06 33.55
C LYS A 707 28.93 -16.72 33.65
N LYS A 708 27.96 -16.10 34.32
CA LYS A 708 26.57 -16.59 34.42
C LYS A 708 25.88 -16.76 33.07
N TYR A 709 26.30 -16.01 32.04
CA TYR A 709 25.77 -16.12 30.68
C TYR A 709 26.54 -17.11 29.79
N LYS A 710 27.61 -17.74 30.32
CA LYS A 710 28.43 -18.73 29.62
C LYS A 710 28.79 -18.33 28.18
N PRO A 711 29.45 -17.16 27.97
CA PRO A 711 29.80 -16.72 26.62
C PRO A 711 30.77 -17.72 25.97
N LYS A 712 30.54 -18.08 24.71
CA LYS A 712 31.46 -18.89 23.92
C LYS A 712 31.94 -18.07 22.73
N ILE A 713 33.26 -17.94 22.58
CA ILE A 713 33.86 -17.27 21.43
C ILE A 713 33.71 -18.22 20.23
N GLU A 714 32.99 -17.75 19.22
CA GLU A 714 32.82 -18.41 17.93
C GLU A 714 33.51 -17.58 16.84
N TYR A 715 34.09 -18.27 15.86
CA TYR A 715 34.78 -17.62 14.76
C TYR A 715 33.87 -17.61 13.52
N PRO A 716 33.77 -16.45 12.82
CA PRO A 716 32.99 -16.33 11.60
C PRO A 716 33.33 -17.41 10.56
N VAL A 717 32.34 -18.15 10.07
CA VAL A 717 32.50 -19.02 8.90
C VAL A 717 32.15 -18.21 7.65
N LEU A 718 33.17 -17.67 6.99
CA LEU A 718 33.01 -16.82 5.82
C LEU A 718 32.83 -17.64 4.53
N SER A 719 31.96 -17.17 3.64
CA SER A 719 31.79 -17.79 2.33
C SER A 719 33.04 -17.59 1.45
N PRO A 720 33.27 -18.42 0.41
CA PRO A 720 34.48 -18.37 -0.43
C PRO A 720 34.76 -17.03 -1.16
N GLY A 721 33.90 -16.02 -1.08
CA GLY A 721 34.12 -14.67 -1.64
C GLY A 721 34.31 -13.56 -0.60
N SER A 722 34.22 -13.84 0.70
CA SER A 722 34.12 -12.82 1.77
C SER A 722 35.42 -12.59 2.56
N GLN A 723 36.59 -13.00 2.03
CA GLN A 723 37.80 -13.23 2.82
C GLN A 723 38.52 -11.99 3.42
N SER A 724 38.07 -10.75 3.22
CA SER A 724 38.95 -9.61 3.51
C SER A 724 38.77 -8.86 4.85
N HIS A 725 37.68 -8.95 5.62
CA HIS A 725 37.50 -7.94 6.71
C HIS A 725 37.06 -8.36 8.12
N MET A 726 36.85 -9.65 8.44
CA MET A 726 36.58 -10.06 9.85
C MET A 726 37.39 -11.29 10.24
N ARG A 727 38.51 -11.09 10.96
CA ARG A 727 39.39 -12.17 11.47
C ARG A 727 39.26 -12.39 12.99
N CYS A 728 38.38 -11.66 13.68
CA CYS A 728 38.18 -11.77 15.12
C CYS A 728 36.93 -12.58 15.47
N GLY A 729 37.01 -13.42 16.51
CA GLY A 729 35.87 -14.17 17.04
C GLY A 729 34.92 -13.28 17.84
N ALA A 730 33.63 -13.62 17.83
CA ALA A 730 32.57 -12.95 18.58
C ALA A 730 31.84 -13.94 19.49
N SER A 731 31.26 -13.49 20.59
CA SER A 731 30.53 -14.38 21.50
C SER A 731 29.16 -14.78 20.93
N ALA A 732 28.83 -16.08 20.93
CA ALA A 732 27.51 -16.58 20.57
C ALA A 732 26.92 -17.51 21.64
N TYR A 733 25.63 -17.33 21.95
CA TYR A 733 24.93 -18.11 22.99
C TYR A 733 24.08 -19.23 22.38
N ARG A 734 24.30 -20.48 22.82
CA ARG A 734 23.56 -21.64 22.28
C ARG A 734 22.12 -21.72 22.77
N ASN A 735 21.83 -21.08 23.90
CA ASN A 735 20.56 -21.18 24.58
C ASN A 735 19.82 -19.83 24.54
N HIS A 736 18.65 -19.81 23.93
CA HIS A 736 17.81 -18.63 23.79
C HIS A 736 17.42 -17.99 25.14
N THR A 737 17.18 -18.82 26.17
CA THR A 737 16.88 -18.36 27.53
C THR A 737 18.05 -17.61 28.16
N VAL A 738 19.28 -17.79 27.67
CA VAL A 738 20.45 -17.03 28.11
C VAL A 738 20.50 -15.66 27.43
N CYS A 739 20.19 -15.55 26.13
CA CYS A 739 20.07 -14.27 25.43
C CYS A 739 18.99 -13.37 26.05
N ILE A 740 17.80 -13.92 26.31
CA ILE A 740 16.70 -13.18 26.94
C ILE A 740 17.12 -12.65 28.32
N ARG A 741 17.78 -13.48 29.13
CA ARG A 741 18.27 -13.06 30.45
C ARG A 741 19.35 -11.99 30.37
N LEU A 742 20.27 -12.10 29.41
CA LEU A 742 21.31 -11.10 29.19
C LEU A 742 20.70 -9.73 28.85
N TYR A 743 19.82 -9.67 27.84
CA TYR A 743 19.19 -8.40 27.48
C TYR A 743 18.31 -7.87 28.59
N ASN A 744 17.52 -8.71 29.26
CA ASN A 744 16.69 -8.26 30.37
C ASN A 744 17.50 -7.75 31.55
N ASP A 745 18.58 -8.43 31.96
CA ASP A 745 19.44 -7.94 33.04
C ASP A 745 20.10 -6.61 32.65
N LEU A 746 20.58 -6.49 31.41
CA LEU A 746 21.20 -5.26 30.91
C LEU A 746 20.20 -4.10 30.81
N HIS A 747 19.07 -4.31 30.13
CA HIS A 747 18.08 -3.28 29.89
C HIS A 747 17.31 -2.89 31.15
N SER A 748 17.03 -3.82 32.06
CA SER A 748 16.44 -3.47 33.36
C SER A 748 17.40 -2.66 34.23
N TYR A 749 18.71 -2.98 34.19
CA TYR A 749 19.72 -2.16 34.86
C TYR A 749 19.79 -0.76 34.24
N LEU A 750 19.82 -0.64 32.91
CA LEU A 750 19.82 0.65 32.22
C LEU A 750 18.55 1.46 32.54
N ALA A 751 17.37 0.83 32.51
CA ALA A 751 16.11 1.46 32.91
C ALA A 751 16.15 1.93 34.37
N SER A 752 16.72 1.13 35.28
CA SER A 752 16.91 1.52 36.68
C SER A 752 17.87 2.71 36.85
N CYS A 753 18.76 2.93 35.88
CA CYS A 753 19.65 4.09 35.81
C CYS A 753 18.98 5.32 35.18
N GLY A 754 17.74 5.24 34.70
CA GLY A 754 17.00 6.33 34.05
C GLY A 754 17.17 6.40 32.53
N VAL A 755 17.61 5.31 31.89
CA VAL A 755 17.68 5.18 30.42
C VAL A 755 16.33 4.77 29.88
N ASP A 756 15.84 5.46 28.85
CA ASP A 756 14.49 5.23 28.30
C ASP A 756 14.52 4.56 26.92
N GLY A 757 15.68 4.19 26.40
CA GLY A 757 15.82 3.51 25.11
C GLY A 757 17.25 3.08 24.79
N VAL A 758 17.39 2.22 23.77
CA VAL A 758 18.70 1.69 23.33
C VAL A 758 18.87 1.73 21.83
N LYS A 759 20.11 1.99 21.41
CA LYS A 759 20.58 1.74 20.04
C LYS A 759 21.44 0.48 20.05
N VAL A 760 21.12 -0.47 19.16
CA VAL A 760 21.79 -1.77 19.10
C VAL A 760 22.53 -1.93 17.78
N ASP A 761 23.86 -1.87 17.86
CA ASP A 761 24.79 -2.01 16.74
C ASP A 761 25.20 -3.46 16.47
N ILE A 762 25.90 -3.66 15.33
CA ILE A 762 26.56 -4.91 14.93
C ILE A 762 25.58 -6.10 14.81
N GLN A 763 24.36 -5.86 14.36
CA GLN A 763 23.36 -6.92 14.33
C GLN A 763 23.66 -8.00 13.28
N ASN A 764 24.25 -7.62 12.15
CA ASN A 764 24.60 -8.55 11.07
C ASN A 764 25.71 -9.55 11.44
N VAL A 765 26.44 -9.38 12.56
CA VAL A 765 27.51 -10.33 12.95
C VAL A 765 26.96 -11.75 13.17
N VAL A 766 25.69 -11.86 13.58
CA VAL A 766 25.02 -13.14 13.85
C VAL A 766 24.95 -14.02 12.60
N GLU A 767 24.94 -13.41 11.41
CA GLU A 767 24.95 -14.10 10.13
C GLU A 767 26.13 -15.07 10.00
N ALA A 768 27.31 -14.64 10.46
CA ALA A 768 28.54 -15.40 10.34
C ALA A 768 28.75 -16.43 11.46
N LEU A 769 27.88 -16.44 12.49
CA LEU A 769 28.00 -17.27 13.69
C LEU A 769 27.00 -18.45 13.73
N GLY A 770 26.24 -18.68 12.66
CA GLY A 770 25.15 -19.68 12.62
C GLY A 770 25.59 -21.15 12.70
N SER A 771 26.87 -21.45 12.48
CA SER A 771 27.40 -22.83 12.44
C SER A 771 27.32 -23.51 13.81
N GLY A 772 26.59 -24.63 13.91
CA GLY A 772 26.36 -25.33 15.18
C GLY A 772 25.26 -24.72 16.07
N TYR A 773 24.53 -23.73 15.55
CA TYR A 773 23.41 -23.05 16.23
C TYR A 773 22.09 -23.17 15.45
N GLY A 774 21.98 -24.17 14.57
CA GLY A 774 20.83 -24.44 13.70
C GLY A 774 20.64 -23.44 12.56
N GLY A 775 21.72 -22.76 12.15
CA GLY A 775 21.78 -21.90 10.97
C GLY A 775 21.59 -20.41 11.28
N ARG A 776 22.09 -19.56 10.37
CA ARG A 776 22.07 -18.09 10.52
C ARG A 776 20.67 -17.52 10.74
N VAL A 777 19.67 -18.04 10.03
CA VAL A 777 18.27 -17.57 10.10
C VAL A 777 17.68 -17.81 11.50
N MET A 778 17.85 -19.02 12.02
CA MET A 778 17.28 -19.39 13.33
C MET A 778 18.01 -18.67 14.46
N LEU A 779 19.33 -18.46 14.33
CA LEU A 779 20.10 -17.69 15.30
C LEU A 779 19.68 -16.21 15.31
N THR A 780 19.60 -15.57 14.14
CA THR A 780 19.12 -14.17 14.01
C THR A 780 17.74 -14.00 14.62
N LYS A 781 16.79 -14.91 14.32
CA LYS A 781 15.45 -14.90 14.91
C LYS A 781 15.47 -14.88 16.44
N LYS A 782 16.26 -15.76 17.06
CA LYS A 782 16.37 -15.85 18.53
C LYS A 782 16.97 -14.60 19.18
N TYR A 783 17.94 -13.95 18.53
CA TYR A 783 18.52 -12.70 19.04
C TYR A 783 17.57 -11.52 18.90
N GLN A 784 16.86 -11.43 17.77
CA GLN A 784 15.86 -10.38 17.54
C GLN A 784 14.67 -10.52 18.50
N GLU A 785 14.12 -11.72 18.67
CA GLU A 785 13.03 -11.97 19.61
C GLU A 785 13.44 -11.59 21.05
N ALA A 786 14.64 -11.99 21.49
CA ALA A 786 15.14 -11.66 22.82
C ALA A 786 15.41 -10.15 23.01
N LEU A 787 15.89 -9.46 21.98
CA LEU A 787 16.13 -8.02 22.00
C LEU A 787 14.82 -7.26 22.09
N GLU A 788 13.88 -7.53 21.18
CA GLU A 788 12.60 -6.83 21.09
C GLU A 788 11.75 -7.05 22.35
N GLU A 789 11.70 -8.27 22.90
CA GLU A 789 11.00 -8.54 24.16
C GLU A 789 11.58 -7.74 25.32
N SER A 790 12.91 -7.62 25.37
CA SER A 790 13.57 -6.91 26.45
C SER A 790 13.39 -5.40 26.37
N VAL A 791 13.47 -4.81 25.18
CA VAL A 791 13.24 -3.38 24.97
C VAL A 791 11.76 -3.04 25.20
N LEU A 792 10.83 -3.88 24.73
CA LEU A 792 9.41 -3.70 25.00
C LEU A 792 9.13 -3.66 26.51
N LYS A 793 9.76 -4.55 27.27
CA LYS A 793 9.59 -4.63 28.73
C LYS A 793 10.18 -3.44 29.48
N ASN A 794 11.38 -2.97 29.09
CA ASN A 794 12.15 -2.04 29.90
C ASN A 794 12.14 -0.58 29.39
N PHE A 795 11.82 -0.34 28.11
CA PHE A 795 11.97 0.96 27.46
C PHE A 795 10.78 1.38 26.58
N ASN A 796 9.60 0.80 26.79
CA ASN A 796 8.40 1.09 25.98
C ASN A 796 8.66 0.98 24.46
N ASN A 797 9.46 -0.02 24.07
CA ASN A 797 9.89 -0.27 22.70
C ASN A 797 10.81 0.80 22.07
N ASN A 798 11.46 1.70 22.82
CA ASN A 798 12.43 2.65 22.28
C ASN A 798 13.74 1.95 21.85
N LEU A 799 13.76 1.41 20.63
CA LEU A 799 14.88 0.68 20.02
C LEU A 799 15.29 1.27 18.67
N ILE A 800 16.58 1.49 18.47
CA ILE A 800 17.20 1.80 17.18
C ILE A 800 18.10 0.63 16.76
N CYS A 801 17.77 -0.03 15.65
CA CYS A 801 18.54 -1.13 15.09
C CYS A 801 19.60 -0.63 14.11
N SER A 802 20.86 -1.03 14.27
CA SER A 802 21.97 -0.52 13.48
C SER A 802 22.87 -1.66 13.00
N MET A 803 23.46 -1.49 11.81
CA MET A 803 24.16 -2.55 11.08
C MET A 803 23.31 -3.81 10.93
N SER A 804 22.01 -3.64 10.64
CA SER A 804 21.00 -4.71 10.58
C SER A 804 20.46 -4.94 9.16
N GLN A 805 21.19 -4.52 8.12
CA GLN A 805 20.65 -4.42 6.76
C GLN A 805 20.70 -5.74 5.96
N ASN A 806 20.70 -6.90 6.64
CA ASN A 806 20.63 -8.20 5.99
C ASN A 806 19.19 -8.74 5.94
N THR A 807 18.96 -9.70 5.04
CA THR A 807 17.65 -10.33 4.87
C THR A 807 17.19 -11.04 6.15
N ASP A 808 18.10 -11.68 6.88
CA ASP A 808 17.77 -12.38 8.13
C ASP A 808 17.13 -11.44 9.16
N PHE A 809 17.61 -10.19 9.29
CA PHE A 809 16.99 -9.16 10.13
C PHE A 809 15.61 -8.76 9.61
N PHE A 810 15.50 -8.45 8.31
CA PHE A 810 14.22 -8.00 7.72
C PHE A 810 13.07 -9.00 7.89
N TYR A 811 13.38 -10.30 7.90
CA TYR A 811 12.39 -11.36 8.11
C TYR A 811 12.23 -11.79 9.58
N SER A 812 13.16 -11.43 10.46
CA SER A 812 13.13 -11.81 11.88
C SER A 812 12.61 -10.70 12.81
N SER A 813 12.79 -9.44 12.42
CA SER A 813 12.29 -8.27 13.14
C SER A 813 10.76 -8.21 13.08
N LYS A 814 10.10 -8.11 14.23
CA LYS A 814 8.63 -8.06 14.30
C LYS A 814 8.13 -6.73 14.83
N LYS A 815 8.92 -6.06 15.68
CA LYS A 815 8.49 -4.90 16.48
C LYS A 815 9.53 -3.77 16.56
N SER A 816 10.70 -3.93 15.94
CA SER A 816 11.75 -2.90 15.93
C SER A 816 11.24 -1.61 15.26
N PRO A 817 11.18 -0.47 15.98
CA PRO A 817 10.53 0.73 15.46
C PRO A 817 11.43 1.58 14.58
N VAL A 818 12.74 1.57 14.79
CA VAL A 818 13.72 2.38 14.04
C VAL A 818 14.87 1.50 13.57
N ALA A 819 15.30 1.66 12.32
CA ALA A 819 16.48 0.99 11.77
C ALA A 819 17.35 1.94 10.93
N ARG A 820 18.68 1.87 11.13
CA ARG A 820 19.66 2.67 10.41
C ARG A 820 19.81 2.19 8.97
N VAL A 821 19.73 3.13 8.03
CA VAL A 821 19.75 2.88 6.58
C VAL A 821 21.08 3.23 5.90
N SER A 822 22.14 3.50 6.65
CA SER A 822 23.48 3.79 6.11
C SER A 822 24.61 3.19 6.91
N GLU A 823 25.81 3.31 6.33
CA GLU A 823 27.08 3.31 7.04
C GLU A 823 27.21 4.55 7.94
N ASP A 824 28.18 4.55 8.86
CA ASP A 824 28.44 5.67 9.77
C ASP A 824 28.72 7.01 9.04
N TYR A 825 28.19 8.09 9.61
CA TYR A 825 28.53 9.46 9.21
C TYR A 825 29.99 9.80 9.56
N MET A 826 30.80 10.08 8.55
CA MET A 826 32.23 10.41 8.69
C MET A 826 32.52 11.87 8.30
N PRO A 827 32.40 12.86 9.21
CA PRO A 827 32.50 14.29 8.88
C PRO A 827 33.86 14.66 8.25
N HIS A 828 34.93 13.98 8.63
CA HIS A 828 36.29 14.27 8.15
C HIS A 828 36.62 13.63 6.79
N VAL A 829 35.68 12.94 6.15
CA VAL A 829 35.86 12.34 4.83
C VAL A 829 34.95 13.07 3.84
N PRO A 830 35.47 14.09 3.11
CA PRO A 830 34.67 14.91 2.21
C PRO A 830 33.93 14.09 1.14
N ALA A 831 34.58 13.04 0.63
CA ALA A 831 34.00 12.16 -0.39
C ALA A 831 32.76 11.38 0.09
N ILE A 832 32.61 11.18 1.41
CA ILE A 832 31.50 10.42 1.99
C ILE A 832 30.27 11.30 2.23
N GLN A 833 30.38 12.64 2.28
CA GLN A 833 29.25 13.51 2.63
C GLN A 833 28.07 13.32 1.67
N THR A 834 28.35 13.33 0.37
CA THR A 834 27.32 13.15 -0.68
C THR A 834 26.92 11.69 -0.84
N SER A 835 27.86 10.74 -0.78
CA SER A 835 27.55 9.31 -0.90
C SER A 835 26.75 8.79 0.29
N HIS A 836 26.96 9.33 1.49
CA HIS A 836 26.16 9.03 2.67
C HIS A 836 24.72 9.49 2.49
N VAL A 837 24.49 10.73 2.04
CA VAL A 837 23.14 11.24 1.75
C VAL A 837 22.45 10.44 0.63
N ALA A 838 23.20 10.03 -0.40
CA ALA A 838 22.69 9.13 -1.42
C ALA A 838 22.32 7.76 -0.84
N ALA A 839 23.22 7.12 -0.09
CA ALA A 839 23.01 5.81 0.49
C ALA A 839 21.79 5.77 1.43
N VAL A 840 21.66 6.75 2.35
CA VAL A 840 20.46 6.83 3.22
C VAL A 840 19.19 6.99 2.41
N ALA A 841 19.19 7.78 1.33
CA ALA A 841 18.01 7.98 0.49
C ALA A 841 17.65 6.70 -0.28
N PHE A 842 18.62 6.05 -0.93
CA PHE A 842 18.39 4.80 -1.67
C PHE A 842 17.96 3.65 -0.76
N ASN A 843 18.62 3.48 0.39
CA ASN A 843 18.29 2.41 1.31
C ASN A 843 16.94 2.65 2.02
N SER A 844 16.55 3.91 2.23
CA SER A 844 15.23 4.26 2.79
C SER A 844 14.07 3.78 1.92
N PHE A 845 14.26 3.67 0.60
CA PHE A 845 13.22 3.17 -0.31
C PHE A 845 12.74 1.77 0.06
N PHE A 846 13.66 0.88 0.44
CA PHE A 846 13.32 -0.48 0.83
C PHE A 846 13.07 -0.61 2.34
N GLN A 847 13.95 -0.02 3.16
CA GLN A 847 13.91 -0.22 4.61
C GLN A 847 12.83 0.62 5.32
N GLY A 848 12.42 1.75 4.74
CA GLY A 848 11.32 2.57 5.26
C GLY A 848 9.95 1.87 5.24
N GLU A 849 9.83 0.78 4.49
CA GLU A 849 8.65 -0.09 4.49
C GLU A 849 8.61 -1.07 5.69
N ILE A 850 9.72 -1.19 6.41
CA ILE A 850 9.95 -2.18 7.48
C ILE A 850 10.06 -1.50 8.85
N ALA A 851 10.80 -0.40 8.95
CA ALA A 851 10.98 0.38 10.17
C ALA A 851 11.16 1.88 9.85
N ALA A 852 10.98 2.76 10.85
CA ALA A 852 11.35 4.16 10.67
C ALA A 852 12.85 4.27 10.39
N VAL A 853 13.22 5.07 9.39
CA VAL A 853 14.61 5.13 8.92
C VAL A 853 15.44 6.05 9.81
N ASP A 854 16.61 5.58 10.22
CA ASP A 854 17.64 6.37 10.87
C ASP A 854 18.73 6.73 9.85
N TRP A 855 18.83 8.03 9.54
CA TRP A 855 19.78 8.62 8.59
C TRP A 855 21.12 8.99 9.23
N ASP A 856 21.36 8.50 10.43
CA ASP A 856 22.51 8.80 11.25
C ASP A 856 22.68 10.28 11.65
N MET A 857 23.51 10.49 12.65
CA MET A 857 23.86 11.81 13.18
C MET A 857 24.58 12.70 12.15
N PHE A 858 24.57 14.01 12.38
CA PHE A 858 25.42 14.97 11.67
C PHE A 858 25.95 16.06 12.59
N GLN A 859 26.94 16.82 12.12
CA GLN A 859 27.48 17.98 12.84
C GLN A 859 26.85 19.26 12.29
N SER A 860 26.24 20.06 13.16
CA SER A 860 25.56 21.33 12.82
C SER A 860 26.53 22.49 12.59
N ASP A 861 27.77 22.40 13.07
CA ASP A 861 28.83 23.38 12.81
C ASP A 861 29.73 23.02 11.63
N HIS A 862 29.49 21.87 11.00
CA HIS A 862 30.28 21.39 9.89
C HIS A 862 30.03 22.22 8.62
N VAL A 863 31.03 22.29 7.74
CA VAL A 863 30.93 23.03 6.47
C VAL A 863 29.80 22.50 5.56
N THR A 864 29.39 21.24 5.73
CA THR A 864 28.24 20.62 5.04
C THR A 864 26.97 20.53 5.90
N ALA A 865 26.91 21.23 7.04
CA ALA A 865 25.81 21.14 7.99
C ALA A 865 24.46 21.51 7.36
N ASP A 866 24.39 22.60 6.58
CA ASP A 866 23.16 22.99 5.88
C ASP A 866 22.71 21.89 4.88
N PHE A 867 23.66 21.21 4.23
CA PHE A 867 23.36 20.11 3.29
C PHE A 867 22.80 18.88 4.02
N HIS A 868 23.42 18.48 5.14
CA HIS A 868 22.92 17.37 5.96
C HIS A 868 21.60 17.72 6.65
N ALA A 869 21.44 18.95 7.15
CA ALA A 869 20.22 19.44 7.76
C ALA A 869 19.05 19.39 6.77
N ALA A 870 19.24 19.93 5.56
CA ALA A 870 18.24 19.83 4.50
C ALA A 870 17.88 18.38 4.19
N ALA A 871 18.87 17.49 4.09
CA ALA A 871 18.63 16.07 3.88
C ALA A 871 17.76 15.43 4.99
N ARG A 872 17.98 15.76 6.27
CA ARG A 872 17.19 15.22 7.40
C ARG A 872 15.79 15.83 7.52
N ALA A 873 15.63 17.10 7.13
CA ALA A 873 14.30 17.73 7.02
C ALA A 873 13.40 16.97 6.01
N LEU A 874 14.01 16.40 4.97
CA LEU A 874 13.34 15.62 3.94
C LEU A 874 13.21 14.14 4.28
N GLY A 875 14.20 13.59 4.99
CA GLY A 875 14.35 12.15 5.24
C GLY A 875 13.27 11.52 6.12
N GLY A 876 12.40 12.29 6.75
CA GLY A 876 11.34 11.76 7.63
C GLY A 876 11.86 11.00 8.86
N CYS A 877 13.12 11.22 9.20
CA CYS A 877 13.89 10.51 10.21
C CYS A 877 14.00 11.33 11.51
N ALA A 878 14.51 10.70 12.56
CA ALA A 878 14.96 11.43 13.74
C ALA A 878 16.19 12.28 13.41
N VAL A 879 16.35 13.40 14.11
CA VAL A 879 17.49 14.31 13.96
C VAL A 879 18.44 14.10 15.13
N TYR A 880 19.63 13.57 14.85
CA TYR A 880 20.70 13.40 15.83
C TYR A 880 21.87 14.34 15.51
N VAL A 881 22.41 14.97 16.54
CA VAL A 881 23.50 15.94 16.43
C VAL A 881 24.70 15.43 17.22
N THR A 882 25.89 15.53 16.64
CA THR A 882 27.14 15.03 17.24
C THR A 882 28.20 16.12 17.43
N ASP A 883 27.76 17.37 17.49
CA ASP A 883 28.64 18.50 17.81
C ASP A 883 29.25 18.32 19.19
N LYS A 884 30.43 18.93 19.39
CA LYS A 884 30.91 19.08 20.74
C LYS A 884 29.99 20.01 21.52
N PRO A 885 29.76 19.77 22.82
CA PRO A 885 28.99 20.67 23.65
C PRO A 885 29.49 22.11 23.55
N GLY A 886 28.59 23.04 23.21
CA GLY A 886 28.90 24.46 23.02
C GLY A 886 29.27 24.86 21.59
N GLU A 887 29.46 23.91 20.68
CA GLU A 887 29.76 24.16 19.26
C GLU A 887 28.49 24.10 18.37
N HIS A 888 27.28 23.96 18.94
CA HIS A 888 26.04 23.89 18.16
C HIS A 888 25.72 25.14 17.34
N ASP A 889 25.43 24.96 16.04
CA ASP A 889 24.80 26.00 15.23
C ASP A 889 23.27 25.97 15.39
N PHE A 890 22.78 26.70 16.38
CA PHE A 890 21.34 26.85 16.61
C PHE A 890 20.60 27.54 15.46
N LYS A 891 21.26 28.23 14.53
CA LYS A 891 20.59 28.76 13.33
C LYS A 891 20.20 27.63 12.38
N ILE A 892 21.02 26.59 12.29
CA ILE A 892 20.71 25.39 11.50
C ILE A 892 19.70 24.51 12.25
N LEU A 893 19.90 24.27 13.55
CA LEU A 893 19.00 23.40 14.33
C LEU A 893 17.57 23.94 14.44
N LYS A 894 17.39 25.27 14.56
CA LYS A 894 16.05 25.89 14.58
C LYS A 894 15.29 25.77 13.24
N LYS A 895 15.96 25.36 12.16
CA LYS A 895 15.30 25.02 10.89
C LYS A 895 14.71 23.59 10.91
N LEU A 896 15.16 22.73 11.82
CA LEU A 896 14.78 21.31 11.91
C LEU A 896 13.88 20.99 13.10
N VAL A 897 14.08 21.71 14.21
CA VAL A 897 13.49 21.39 15.52
C VAL A 897 12.71 22.61 16.04
N LEU A 898 11.49 22.37 16.51
CA LEU A 898 10.65 23.37 17.18
C LEU A 898 11.19 23.71 18.58
N PRO A 899 10.78 24.84 19.17
CA PRO A 899 11.27 25.26 20.49
C PRO A 899 11.02 24.25 21.63
N ASP A 900 10.04 23.37 21.49
CA ASP A 900 9.70 22.31 22.45
C ASP A 900 10.50 21.01 22.22
N GLY A 901 11.43 20.99 21.26
CA GLY A 901 12.23 19.81 20.90
C GLY A 901 11.54 18.86 19.93
N SER A 902 10.30 19.12 19.54
CA SER A 902 9.60 18.33 18.53
C SER A 902 10.14 18.63 17.13
N ILE A 903 10.05 17.64 16.23
CA ILE A 903 10.49 17.76 14.84
C ILE A 903 9.30 17.63 13.90
N LEU A 904 9.34 18.38 12.81
CA LEU A 904 8.32 18.34 11.78
C LEU A 904 8.73 17.25 10.78
N ARG A 905 7.96 16.17 10.75
CA ARG A 905 8.35 14.91 10.09
C ARG A 905 7.68 14.76 8.72
N ALA A 906 8.48 14.64 7.67
CA ALA A 906 8.04 14.18 6.35
C ALA A 906 7.88 12.64 6.30
N ARG A 907 7.18 12.09 5.30
CA ARG A 907 7.31 10.65 4.97
C ARG A 907 8.71 10.42 4.37
N TYR A 908 9.37 9.29 4.65
CA TYR A 908 10.78 9.02 4.29
C TYR A 908 11.13 9.39 2.84
N ALA A 909 12.31 9.99 2.64
CA ALA A 909 12.72 10.49 1.33
C ALA A 909 13.09 9.37 0.35
N VAL A 910 12.73 9.57 -0.92
CA VAL A 910 13.00 8.67 -2.05
C VAL A 910 13.86 9.42 -3.08
N PRO A 911 14.95 8.83 -3.62
CA PRO A 911 15.76 9.46 -4.66
C PRO A 911 14.96 9.72 -5.94
N HIS A 912 15.12 10.90 -6.52
CA HIS A 912 14.57 11.22 -7.85
C HIS A 912 15.56 10.79 -8.95
N PRO A 913 15.14 10.08 -10.01
CA PRO A 913 16.02 9.82 -11.15
C PRO A 913 16.33 11.13 -11.87
N ALA A 914 17.62 11.44 -12.10
CA ALA A 914 18.03 12.62 -12.87
C ALA A 914 18.23 12.25 -14.35
N GLU A 915 17.44 12.91 -15.20
CA GLU A 915 17.63 13.19 -16.64
C GLU A 915 17.75 12.00 -17.61
N ASN A 916 16.58 11.47 -18.01
CA ASN A 916 16.16 11.14 -19.40
C ASN A 916 15.02 10.11 -19.43
N MET A 917 13.94 10.36 -18.69
CA MET A 917 12.65 9.70 -18.93
C MET A 917 11.53 10.72 -18.75
N GLU A 918 10.72 10.88 -19.79
CA GLU A 918 9.52 11.71 -19.75
C GLU A 918 8.54 11.16 -18.71
N HIS A 919 8.11 12.10 -17.86
CA HIS A 919 7.36 11.95 -16.64
C HIS A 919 5.94 11.45 -16.89
N GLU A 920 5.41 10.53 -16.07
CA GLU A 920 4.14 10.80 -15.33
C GLU A 920 3.51 9.72 -14.41
N GLN A 921 4.14 8.61 -14.03
CA GLN A 921 3.38 7.56 -13.29
C GLN A 921 3.80 7.20 -11.86
N VAL A 922 4.77 7.89 -11.23
CA VAL A 922 5.21 7.51 -9.87
C VAL A 922 4.95 8.58 -8.78
N LEU A 923 4.52 9.80 -9.11
CA LEU A 923 4.51 10.91 -8.13
C LEU A 923 3.20 11.19 -7.35
N ARG A 924 2.17 10.35 -7.39
CA ARG A 924 0.85 10.75 -6.83
C ARG A 924 0.56 10.46 -5.35
N ARG A 925 1.50 9.97 -4.54
CA ARG A 925 1.27 9.81 -3.08
C ARG A 925 2.39 10.20 -2.11
N VAL A 926 3.51 10.75 -2.59
CA VAL A 926 4.55 11.35 -1.73
C VAL A 926 5.07 12.61 -2.43
N ARG A 927 4.95 13.79 -1.80
CA ARG A 927 5.58 15.03 -2.33
C ARG A 927 7.07 14.96 -2.01
N VAL A 928 7.88 14.63 -3.01
CA VAL A 928 9.34 14.52 -2.92
C VAL A 928 9.97 15.90 -3.04
N CYS A 929 10.99 16.19 -2.22
CA CYS A 929 11.86 17.35 -2.41
C CYS A 929 13.18 16.85 -3.02
N SER A 930 13.61 17.48 -4.11
CA SER A 930 14.81 17.06 -4.86
C SER A 930 16.08 17.44 -4.12
N ILE A 931 16.91 16.46 -3.77
CA ILE A 931 18.32 16.67 -3.46
C ILE A 931 19.05 16.60 -4.81
N ALA A 932 19.53 17.73 -5.31
CA ALA A 932 20.33 17.77 -6.53
C ALA A 932 21.63 16.97 -6.31
N THR A 933 21.76 15.83 -6.99
CA THR A 933 23.01 15.08 -7.09
C THR A 933 23.96 15.85 -7.99
N CYS A 934 25.14 16.20 -7.49
CA CYS A 934 26.23 16.67 -8.33
C CYS A 934 26.62 15.53 -9.29
N GLN A 935 26.32 15.67 -10.58
CA GLN A 935 26.80 14.78 -11.63
C GLN A 935 28.33 14.83 -11.69
N GLY A 936 28.97 13.71 -11.34
CA GLY A 936 30.42 13.59 -11.40
C GLY A 936 30.96 12.35 -10.70
N ALA A 937 30.46 11.16 -11.02
CA ALA A 937 31.20 9.89 -10.90
C ALA A 937 30.39 8.74 -11.50
N GLY A 938 30.74 8.33 -12.72
CA GLY A 938 30.36 7.04 -13.27
C GLY A 938 31.20 5.90 -12.68
N SER A 939 30.72 4.68 -12.92
CA SER A 939 31.28 3.35 -12.59
C SER A 939 30.89 2.76 -11.22
N TRP A 940 29.92 1.86 -11.26
CA TRP A 940 29.71 0.83 -10.25
C TRP A 940 30.33 -0.47 -10.77
N ASN A 941 31.54 -0.80 -10.32
CA ASN A 941 31.89 -2.14 -9.88
C ASN A 941 33.30 -2.17 -9.26
N THR A 942 33.41 -3.00 -8.23
CA THR A 942 34.58 -3.27 -7.41
C THR A 942 35.81 -3.63 -8.25
N LYS A 943 36.86 -2.81 -8.15
CA LYS A 943 38.26 -3.25 -8.01
C LYS A 943 39.07 -2.09 -7.42
N ILE A 944 39.51 -2.26 -6.18
CA ILE A 944 40.68 -1.52 -5.69
C ILE A 944 41.87 -2.17 -6.40
N ASP A 945 42.50 -1.43 -7.30
CA ASP A 945 43.96 -1.47 -7.39
C ASP A 945 44.50 -0.08 -7.70
N VAL A 946 45.58 0.23 -7.00
CA VAL A 946 46.12 1.57 -6.75
C VAL A 946 47.06 1.99 -7.88
N GLY A 947 46.96 3.23 -8.37
CA GLY A 947 47.92 3.75 -9.36
C GLY A 947 47.70 5.21 -9.77
N THR A 948 48.38 6.10 -9.05
CA THR A 948 48.73 7.53 -9.25
C THR A 948 48.82 8.02 -10.73
N SER A 949 48.60 9.28 -11.15
CA SER A 949 49.13 10.57 -10.65
C SER A 949 48.60 11.80 -11.43
N ASN A 950 48.16 12.84 -10.69
CA ASN A 950 48.50 14.28 -10.70
C ASN A 950 48.68 15.20 -11.96
N VAL A 951 48.32 16.48 -11.71
CA VAL A 951 48.60 17.82 -12.32
C VAL A 951 47.84 18.21 -13.62
N THR A 952 47.32 19.43 -13.88
CA THR A 952 47.44 20.79 -13.28
C THR A 952 46.27 21.71 -13.68
N LEU A 953 46.02 22.71 -12.83
CA LEU A 953 45.17 23.91 -12.93
C LEU A 953 45.38 24.84 -14.16
N ALA A 954 44.30 25.54 -14.56
CA ALA A 954 44.12 27.01 -14.62
C ALA A 954 43.06 27.38 -15.69
N LYS A 955 42.06 28.24 -15.44
CA LYS A 955 42.22 29.70 -15.34
C LYS A 955 41.03 30.38 -14.64
N ILE A 956 41.41 31.42 -13.90
CA ILE A 956 40.61 32.45 -13.24
C ILE A 956 40.29 33.59 -14.24
N CYS A 957 39.14 34.25 -14.08
CA CYS A 957 39.05 35.71 -14.24
C CYS A 957 38.15 36.33 -13.17
N HIS A 958 38.74 37.28 -12.45
CA HIS A 958 38.16 38.21 -11.48
C HIS A 958 37.58 39.44 -12.20
N SER A 959 36.51 40.04 -11.68
CA SER A 959 36.55 41.37 -11.05
C SER A 959 35.15 41.93 -10.83
N GLN A 960 34.93 42.42 -9.62
CA GLN A 960 33.77 43.20 -9.22
C GLN A 960 33.92 44.65 -9.66
N ARG A 961 32.75 45.31 -9.73
CA ARG A 961 32.49 46.74 -9.84
C ARG A 961 32.47 47.28 -11.26
N ILE A 962 31.25 47.46 -11.74
CA ILE A 962 30.83 48.41 -12.77
C ILE A 962 31.80 48.45 -13.97
N HIS A 963 31.57 47.55 -14.93
CA HIS A 963 32.21 47.45 -16.25
C HIS A 963 33.76 47.53 -16.35
N LEU A 964 34.38 46.34 -16.48
CA LEU A 964 35.59 45.93 -17.24
C LEU A 964 36.99 46.58 -17.00
N SER A 965 37.97 45.80 -16.49
CA SER A 965 39.19 45.37 -17.25
C SER A 965 40.18 44.49 -16.43
N LEU A 966 41.04 43.76 -17.16
CA LEU A 966 41.77 42.50 -16.87
C LEU A 966 43.00 42.54 -15.92
N ALA A 967 43.16 43.50 -15.00
CA ALA A 967 44.52 43.84 -14.54
C ALA A 967 44.96 43.54 -13.08
N THR A 968 44.12 43.01 -12.16
CA THR A 968 44.57 42.95 -10.74
C THR A 968 44.25 41.63 -10.03
N LEU A 969 44.89 40.56 -10.51
CA LEU A 969 45.13 39.28 -9.81
C LEU A 969 46.65 39.09 -9.57
N VAL A 970 47.38 40.16 -9.24
CA VAL A 970 48.86 40.09 -9.15
C VAL A 970 49.42 40.51 -7.78
N HIS A 971 48.60 40.80 -6.76
CA HIS A 971 49.17 41.32 -5.50
C HIS A 971 48.73 40.75 -4.15
N LEU A 972 47.93 39.68 -4.08
CA LEU A 972 47.62 39.07 -2.78
C LEU A 972 47.67 37.53 -2.76
N ILE A 973 48.55 36.96 -3.59
CA ILE A 973 49.23 35.69 -3.27
C ILE A 973 50.73 36.03 -3.16
N SER A 974 51.10 36.59 -2.01
CA SER A 974 52.50 36.66 -1.55
C SER A 974 52.54 36.96 -0.05
N SER A 975 52.07 35.98 0.72
CA SER A 975 52.39 35.74 2.15
C SER A 975 51.40 34.66 2.63
N HIS A 976 51.69 33.38 2.83
CA HIS A 976 52.93 32.68 3.16
C HIS A 976 52.86 31.26 2.58
N LEU A 977 53.88 30.89 1.83
CA LEU A 977 54.42 29.52 1.85
C LEU A 977 55.34 29.44 3.07
N GLU A 978 55.31 28.34 3.81
CA GLU A 978 56.50 27.65 4.36
C GLU A 978 56.08 26.52 5.33
N MET A 979 56.36 25.27 4.93
CA MET A 979 57.18 24.28 5.66
C MET A 979 56.79 22.82 5.36
N LEU A 980 57.76 22.11 4.77
CA LEU A 980 57.92 20.69 4.36
C LEU A 980 57.93 19.69 5.54
N PRO A 981 58.30 18.37 5.42
CA PRO A 981 58.43 17.42 4.27
C PRO A 981 57.84 16.00 4.56
N VAL A 982 57.82 15.05 3.61
CA VAL A 982 58.41 13.68 3.72
C VAL A 982 58.50 13.01 2.33
N LYS A 983 59.61 12.29 2.12
CA LYS A 983 60.18 11.69 0.89
C LYS A 983 59.42 10.45 0.37
N LEU A 984 59.32 10.33 -0.96
CA LEU A 984 59.08 9.07 -1.67
C LEU A 984 60.40 8.58 -2.31
N GLY A 985 60.68 7.28 -2.17
CA GLY A 985 61.85 6.59 -2.71
C GLY A 985 61.70 6.15 -4.19
N PRO A 986 62.74 5.55 -4.80
CA PRO A 986 63.17 5.88 -6.18
C PRO A 986 62.63 5.07 -7.37
N ASP A 987 61.74 4.09 -7.22
CA ASP A 987 61.60 3.06 -8.28
C ASP A 987 60.41 3.19 -9.26
N ILE A 988 59.82 4.38 -9.46
CA ILE A 988 58.76 4.58 -10.48
C ILE A 988 59.07 5.81 -11.35
N VAL A 989 60.26 5.81 -11.97
CA VAL A 989 60.74 6.87 -12.88
C VAL A 989 60.71 6.43 -14.37
N GLN A 990 60.14 5.28 -14.74
CA GLN A 990 60.37 4.72 -16.08
C GLN A 990 59.15 4.56 -17.01
N TYR A 991 58.06 5.33 -16.87
CA TYR A 991 56.91 5.20 -17.80
C TYR A 991 56.21 6.50 -18.28
N MET A 992 56.83 7.68 -18.15
CA MET A 992 56.27 8.93 -18.72
C MET A 992 57.22 9.61 -19.71
N HIS A 993 57.39 9.02 -20.90
CA HIS A 993 57.84 9.74 -22.09
C HIS A 993 57.02 9.29 -23.31
N SER A 994 56.46 10.26 -24.05
CA SER A 994 55.51 10.14 -25.18
C SER A 994 54.07 9.87 -24.73
N THR A 995 53.07 10.73 -24.95
CA THR A 995 52.69 11.43 -26.20
C THR A 995 51.86 12.70 -25.90
N GLN A 996 52.10 13.75 -26.67
CA GLN A 996 51.36 15.01 -26.71
C GLN A 996 50.03 14.84 -27.48
N VAL A 997 48.91 15.42 -26.99
CA VAL A 997 47.80 15.90 -27.85
C VAL A 997 47.14 17.14 -27.22
N LYS A 998 47.07 18.23 -27.98
CA LYS A 998 46.37 19.50 -27.67
C LYS A 998 44.88 19.40 -28.02
N PHE A 999 44.01 19.99 -27.22
CA PHE A 999 42.64 20.33 -27.63
C PHE A 999 42.54 21.82 -27.97
N SER A 1000 41.95 22.11 -29.12
CA SER A 1000 41.56 23.44 -29.59
C SER A 1000 40.11 23.37 -30.06
N ASP A 1001 39.15 23.67 -29.18
CA ASP A 1001 37.99 24.52 -29.50
C ASP A 1001 37.21 24.87 -28.22
N HIS A 1002 36.76 26.13 -28.11
CA HIS A 1002 36.07 26.71 -26.95
C HIS A 1002 34.79 27.40 -27.42
N SER A 1003 33.64 26.73 -27.31
CA SER A 1003 32.32 27.40 -27.21
C SER A 1003 31.23 26.41 -26.80
N LEU A 1004 30.73 26.48 -25.55
CA LEU A 1004 29.35 26.10 -25.11
C LEU A 1004 29.21 25.99 -23.57
N LEU A 1005 29.77 26.92 -22.77
CA LEU A 1005 29.46 26.99 -21.33
C LEU A 1005 29.27 28.43 -20.88
N SER A 1006 28.08 28.96 -21.14
CA SER A 1006 27.52 30.10 -20.42
C SER A 1006 26.01 29.93 -20.30
N LYS A 1007 25.53 29.43 -19.15
CA LYS A 1007 24.23 29.74 -18.51
C LYS A 1007 23.89 28.71 -17.42
N ALA A 1008 24.16 29.06 -16.15
CA ALA A 1008 23.30 28.74 -15.00
C ALA A 1008 23.88 29.42 -13.74
N LYS A 1009 23.19 30.46 -13.26
CA LYS A 1009 23.26 30.99 -11.90
C LYS A 1009 21.82 30.94 -11.39
N HIS A 1010 21.52 30.22 -10.32
CA HIS A 1010 20.32 30.50 -9.52
C HIS A 1010 20.56 30.20 -8.03
N ASP A 1011 20.12 31.16 -7.22
CA ASP A 1011 20.06 31.15 -5.76
C ASP A 1011 19.00 30.15 -5.25
N PHE A 1012 19.25 29.52 -4.10
CA PHE A 1012 18.33 28.58 -3.46
C PHE A 1012 17.33 29.31 -2.54
N HIS A 1013 16.03 29.16 -2.82
CA HIS A 1013 14.93 29.46 -1.90
C HIS A 1013 14.22 28.15 -1.53
N ILE A 1014 14.17 27.81 -0.23
CA ILE A 1014 13.44 26.64 0.29
C ILE A 1014 12.16 27.12 0.98
N THR A 1015 11.00 26.65 0.50
CA THR A 1015 9.68 26.85 1.13
C THR A 1015 9.17 25.51 1.64
N ILE A 1016 9.07 25.35 2.96
CA ILE A 1016 8.61 24.13 3.65
C ILE A 1016 7.10 24.25 3.90
N PHE A 1017 6.31 23.22 3.54
CA PHE A 1017 4.89 23.12 3.89
C PHE A 1017 4.71 22.13 5.05
N TYR A 1018 4.06 22.56 6.13
CA TYR A 1018 3.74 21.73 7.30
C TYR A 1018 2.37 21.06 7.17
N GLU A 1019 2.25 19.79 7.58
CA GLU A 1019 0.97 19.15 7.94
C GLU A 1019 0.86 19.13 9.47
N TYR A 1020 -0.21 19.74 9.99
CA TYR A 1020 -0.54 19.86 11.41
C TYR A 1020 -1.41 18.65 11.81
N TYR A 1021 -0.95 17.83 12.77
CA TYR A 1021 -1.82 16.92 13.51
C TYR A 1021 -2.08 17.56 14.88
N ALA A 1022 -3.20 18.27 15.03
CA ALA A 1022 -3.66 18.76 16.32
C ALA A 1022 -4.51 17.69 17.02
N LEU A 1023 -4.09 17.32 18.23
CA LEU A 1023 -4.90 16.65 19.24
C LEU A 1023 -6.17 17.48 19.52
N GLN A 1024 -7.31 16.79 19.66
CA GLN A 1024 -8.60 17.35 20.08
C GLN A 1024 -8.50 18.00 21.47
N GLU A 1025 -9.11 19.17 21.63
CA GLU A 1025 -9.89 19.63 22.81
C GLU A 1025 -10.71 20.88 22.38
N PRO A 1026 -11.90 21.13 22.96
CA PRO A 1026 -12.94 21.98 22.38
C PRO A 1026 -12.86 23.44 22.84
N PHE A 1027 -12.90 24.41 21.92
CA PHE A 1027 -13.12 25.82 22.26
C PHE A 1027 -14.34 26.41 21.54
N THR A 1028 -15.22 26.95 22.38
CA THR A 1028 -16.54 27.55 22.12
C THR A 1028 -16.45 28.91 21.40
N ARG A 1029 -17.42 29.14 20.48
CA ARG A 1029 -17.97 30.40 19.88
C ARG A 1029 -17.20 31.73 20.08
N TYR A 1030 -17.07 32.55 19.01
CA TYR A 1030 -17.91 33.75 18.76
C TYR A 1030 -17.47 34.66 17.58
N LEU A 1031 -18.50 35.23 16.93
CA LEU A 1031 -18.65 36.51 16.19
C LEU A 1031 -18.14 36.70 14.73
N ARG A 1032 -19.14 36.86 13.85
CA ARG A 1032 -19.12 37.33 12.46
C ARG A 1032 -18.74 38.81 12.31
N LYS A 1033 -18.02 39.12 11.23
CA LYS A 1033 -18.27 40.31 10.40
C LYS A 1033 -17.91 40.02 8.93
N ASN A 1034 -18.90 40.11 8.05
CA ASN A 1034 -18.75 40.05 6.58
C ASN A 1034 -18.17 41.37 6.06
N TYR A 1035 -17.37 41.34 4.99
CA TYR A 1035 -17.50 42.16 3.76
C TYR A 1035 -16.41 41.73 2.74
N GLY A 1036 -16.81 41.47 1.47
CA GLY A 1036 -15.92 41.21 0.32
C GLY A 1036 -16.23 39.89 -0.41
N GLU A 1037 -16.65 39.96 -1.68
CA GLU A 1037 -17.18 38.94 -2.61
C GLU A 1037 -17.08 37.43 -2.26
N ASN A 1038 -18.24 36.82 -1.98
CA ASN A 1038 -18.40 35.36 -1.79
C ASN A 1038 -18.67 34.65 -3.13
N PHE A 1039 -17.65 34.45 -3.98
CA PHE A 1039 -17.81 33.49 -5.08
C PHE A 1039 -17.49 32.06 -4.59
N ARG A 1040 -18.05 31.06 -5.27
CA ARG A 1040 -17.92 29.64 -4.93
C ARG A 1040 -17.35 28.89 -6.11
N PHE A 1041 -16.38 28.03 -5.83
CA PHE A 1041 -15.69 27.23 -6.84
C PHE A 1041 -15.63 25.76 -6.44
N SER A 1042 -15.71 24.86 -7.43
CA SER A 1042 -15.54 23.42 -7.23
C SER A 1042 -15.02 22.76 -8.51
N PRO A 1043 -13.85 22.11 -8.53
CA PRO A 1043 -13.40 21.41 -9.73
C PRO A 1043 -14.31 20.21 -10.05
N ILE A 1044 -14.56 19.96 -11.34
CA ILE A 1044 -15.32 18.82 -11.92
C ILE A 1044 -14.42 17.90 -12.76
N GLY A 1045 -13.20 18.30 -13.12
CA GLY A 1045 -12.21 17.39 -13.71
C GLY A 1045 -12.44 17.14 -15.21
N LEU A 1046 -11.92 16.04 -15.75
CA LEU A 1046 -12.08 15.70 -17.17
C LEU A 1046 -13.51 15.23 -17.46
N LEU A 1047 -14.30 16.08 -18.11
CA LEU A 1047 -15.76 15.90 -18.28
C LEU A 1047 -16.11 14.64 -19.08
N ASP A 1048 -15.22 14.23 -19.97
CA ASP A 1048 -15.43 13.10 -20.88
C ASP A 1048 -15.02 11.75 -20.26
N MET A 1049 -14.53 11.73 -19.01
CA MET A 1049 -14.14 10.51 -18.30
C MET A 1049 -15.15 10.12 -17.21
N TYR A 1050 -15.41 8.81 -17.07
CA TYR A 1050 -16.35 8.28 -16.09
C TYR A 1050 -15.98 8.67 -14.65
N ASN A 1051 -14.68 8.61 -14.29
CA ASN A 1051 -14.18 9.16 -13.03
C ASN A 1051 -13.42 10.48 -13.25
N SER A 1052 -14.13 11.50 -13.73
CA SER A 1052 -13.60 12.84 -13.96
C SER A 1052 -12.84 13.42 -12.75
N GLY A 1053 -13.24 13.06 -11.52
CA GLY A 1053 -12.58 13.46 -10.28
C GLY A 1053 -11.20 12.89 -10.01
N GLY A 1054 -10.86 11.75 -10.60
CA GLY A 1054 -9.51 11.21 -10.46
C GLY A 1054 -8.45 12.05 -11.17
N ALA A 1055 -8.84 12.95 -12.08
CA ALA A 1055 -7.91 13.84 -12.77
C ALA A 1055 -7.33 14.91 -11.84
N VAL A 1056 -8.11 15.36 -10.84
CA VAL A 1056 -7.79 16.52 -9.99
C VAL A 1056 -6.88 16.13 -8.83
N GLU A 1057 -5.72 16.78 -8.74
CA GLU A 1057 -4.67 16.48 -7.76
C GLU A 1057 -4.65 17.40 -6.57
N SER A 1058 -4.77 18.70 -6.85
CA SER A 1058 -4.75 19.72 -5.83
C SER A 1058 -5.54 20.93 -6.28
N LEU A 1059 -5.97 21.70 -5.29
CA LEU A 1059 -6.67 22.97 -5.46
C LEU A 1059 -6.07 23.92 -4.44
N LYS A 1060 -5.70 25.11 -4.91
CA LYS A 1060 -5.21 26.21 -4.08
C LYS A 1060 -6.00 27.46 -4.42
N HIS A 1061 -6.17 28.30 -3.41
CA HIS A 1061 -6.88 29.57 -3.50
C HIS A 1061 -5.97 30.68 -2.98
N THR A 1062 -5.90 31.78 -3.70
CA THR A 1062 -5.04 32.92 -3.41
C THR A 1062 -5.82 34.22 -3.57
N ASP A 1063 -5.95 34.96 -2.47
CA ASP A 1063 -6.50 36.32 -2.41
C ASP A 1063 -5.34 37.31 -2.18
N ASP A 1064 -5.11 38.21 -3.13
CA ASP A 1064 -4.14 39.29 -2.97
C ASP A 1064 -4.70 40.65 -3.44
N SER A 1065 -3.88 41.69 -3.40
CA SER A 1065 -4.27 43.05 -3.81
C SER A 1065 -4.57 43.18 -5.31
N SER A 1066 -4.28 42.18 -6.14
CA SER A 1066 -4.49 42.16 -7.59
C SER A 1066 -5.75 41.41 -8.02
N GLY A 1067 -6.35 40.60 -7.13
CA GLY A 1067 -7.61 39.90 -7.35
C GLY A 1067 -7.68 38.56 -6.60
N CYS A 1068 -8.71 37.78 -6.90
CA CYS A 1068 -8.80 36.40 -6.42
C CYS A 1068 -8.38 35.44 -7.55
N SER A 1069 -7.61 34.40 -7.20
CA SER A 1069 -7.23 33.35 -8.13
C SER A 1069 -7.40 31.94 -7.53
N VAL A 1070 -7.83 31.03 -8.39
CA VAL A 1070 -7.95 29.60 -8.08
C VAL A 1070 -6.96 28.84 -8.95
N THR A 1071 -6.07 28.07 -8.33
CA THR A 1071 -5.07 27.25 -9.04
C THR A 1071 -5.37 25.77 -8.82
N ILE A 1072 -5.43 25.00 -9.90
CA ILE A 1072 -5.78 23.59 -9.91
C ILE A 1072 -4.65 22.83 -10.58
N GLN A 1073 -4.25 21.71 -9.98
CA GLN A 1073 -3.41 20.74 -10.68
C GLN A 1073 -4.28 19.58 -11.14
N ALA A 1074 -4.21 19.24 -12.43
CA ALA A 1074 -4.97 18.15 -13.04
C ALA A 1074 -4.09 17.35 -14.00
N ARG A 1075 -4.37 16.05 -14.21
CA ARG A 1075 -3.66 15.22 -15.20
C ARG A 1075 -4.60 14.80 -16.31
N GLY A 1076 -4.03 14.59 -17.49
CA GLY A 1076 -4.73 14.29 -18.72
C GLY A 1076 -5.06 15.55 -19.51
N TYR A 1077 -5.73 15.36 -20.62
CA TYR A 1077 -6.01 16.38 -21.64
C TYR A 1077 -7.50 16.34 -22.02
N GLY A 1078 -7.95 17.34 -22.78
CA GLY A 1078 -9.35 17.45 -23.21
C GLY A 1078 -10.16 18.42 -22.36
N ARG A 1079 -11.49 18.24 -22.29
CA ARG A 1079 -12.39 19.20 -21.64
C ARG A 1079 -12.32 19.07 -20.12
N PHE A 1080 -11.73 20.05 -19.47
CA PHE A 1080 -11.75 20.18 -18.02
C PHE A 1080 -12.91 21.06 -17.57
N GLY A 1081 -13.70 20.56 -16.62
CA GLY A 1081 -14.83 21.28 -16.04
C GLY A 1081 -14.59 21.71 -14.60
N ALA A 1082 -15.27 22.79 -14.21
CA ALA A 1082 -15.46 23.20 -12.84
C ALA A 1082 -16.81 23.88 -12.67
N TYR A 1083 -17.33 23.91 -11.45
CA TYR A 1083 -18.42 24.79 -11.06
C TYR A 1083 -17.84 26.12 -10.60
N SER A 1084 -18.40 27.22 -11.11
CA SER A 1084 -18.10 28.59 -10.69
C SER A 1084 -19.39 29.37 -10.51
N SER A 1085 -19.59 30.02 -9.36
CA SER A 1085 -20.76 30.88 -9.15
C SER A 1085 -20.66 32.25 -9.84
N THR A 1086 -19.45 32.62 -10.25
CA THR A 1086 -19.13 33.91 -10.88
C THR A 1086 -18.41 33.63 -12.19
N LYS A 1087 -18.61 34.45 -13.23
CA LYS A 1087 -17.85 34.30 -14.47
C LYS A 1087 -16.40 34.74 -14.25
N PRO A 1088 -15.38 33.91 -14.56
CA PRO A 1088 -13.98 34.33 -14.48
C PRO A 1088 -13.65 35.47 -15.44
N ARG A 1089 -12.62 36.27 -15.11
CA ARG A 1089 -12.02 37.26 -16.02
C ARG A 1089 -11.13 36.60 -17.07
N ALA A 1090 -10.30 35.64 -16.65
CA ALA A 1090 -9.38 34.90 -17.51
C ALA A 1090 -9.08 33.51 -16.93
N CYS A 1091 -8.70 32.59 -17.82
CA CYS A 1091 -8.20 31.26 -17.46
C CYS A 1091 -6.83 31.06 -18.12
N PHE A 1092 -5.92 30.38 -17.43
CA PHE A 1092 -4.61 30.01 -17.93
C PHE A 1092 -4.39 28.52 -17.75
N VAL A 1093 -3.71 27.90 -18.70
CA VAL A 1093 -3.20 26.53 -18.59
C VAL A 1093 -1.70 26.57 -18.83
N ASP A 1094 -0.91 26.11 -17.86
CA ASP A 1094 0.56 26.15 -17.87
C ASP A 1094 1.09 27.57 -18.20
N MET A 1095 0.53 28.59 -17.51
CA MET A 1095 0.82 30.02 -17.71
C MET A 1095 0.44 30.61 -19.09
N THR A 1096 -0.21 29.83 -19.95
CA THR A 1096 -0.71 30.30 -21.25
C THR A 1096 -2.19 30.61 -21.16
N GLU A 1097 -2.62 31.80 -21.60
CA GLU A 1097 -4.03 32.18 -21.60
C GLU A 1097 -4.84 31.19 -22.45
N ALA A 1098 -5.93 30.66 -21.87
CA ALA A 1098 -6.75 29.62 -22.46
C ALA A 1098 -8.19 30.12 -22.64
N ALA A 1099 -8.76 29.83 -23.80
CA ALA A 1099 -10.18 30.05 -24.03
C ALA A 1099 -11.02 29.22 -23.05
N PHE A 1100 -12.04 29.85 -22.48
CA PHE A 1100 -12.96 29.20 -21.56
C PHE A 1100 -14.41 29.56 -21.87
N SER A 1101 -15.33 28.68 -21.50
CA SER A 1101 -16.77 28.96 -21.48
C SER A 1101 -17.28 28.88 -20.05
N CYS A 1102 -18.19 29.75 -19.66
CA CYS A 1102 -18.86 29.72 -18.36
C CYS A 1102 -20.35 29.88 -18.58
N SER A 1103 -21.11 28.82 -18.30
CA SER A 1103 -22.57 28.83 -18.39
C SER A 1103 -23.15 29.72 -17.29
N PRO A 1104 -23.97 30.74 -17.63
CA PRO A 1104 -24.62 31.60 -16.63
C PRO A 1104 -25.73 30.88 -15.87
N ASP A 1105 -26.31 29.81 -16.44
CA ASP A 1105 -27.49 29.13 -15.89
C ASP A 1105 -27.13 28.14 -14.78
N ASP A 1106 -26.10 27.32 -15.01
CA ASP A 1106 -25.68 26.26 -14.09
C ASP A 1106 -24.29 26.45 -13.49
N GLY A 1107 -23.55 27.46 -13.95
CA GLY A 1107 -22.20 27.79 -13.48
C GLY A 1107 -21.12 26.83 -13.96
N LEU A 1108 -21.36 26.02 -15.00
CA LEU A 1108 -20.34 25.15 -15.58
C LEU A 1108 -19.27 25.99 -16.31
N LEU A 1109 -18.07 26.02 -15.75
CA LEU A 1109 -16.84 26.52 -16.36
C LEU A 1109 -16.15 25.37 -17.11
N THR A 1110 -15.84 25.56 -18.38
CA THR A 1110 -15.07 24.59 -19.18
C THR A 1110 -13.81 25.24 -19.74
N VAL A 1111 -12.68 24.54 -19.62
CA VAL A 1111 -11.37 24.92 -20.17
C VAL A 1111 -10.80 23.69 -20.90
N THR A 1112 -10.20 23.88 -22.08
CA THR A 1112 -9.54 22.79 -22.80
C THR A 1112 -8.09 22.66 -22.35
N LEU A 1113 -7.70 21.46 -21.92
CA LEU A 1113 -6.32 21.13 -21.57
C LEU A 1113 -5.58 20.63 -22.83
N PRO A 1114 -4.51 21.30 -23.27
CA PRO A 1114 -3.76 20.93 -24.46
C PRO A 1114 -2.72 19.84 -24.18
N GLY A 1115 -2.27 19.16 -25.24
CA GLY A 1115 -1.08 18.31 -25.22
C GLY A 1115 -1.29 16.89 -24.66
N GLU A 1116 -0.20 16.31 -24.19
CA GLU A 1116 -0.10 14.92 -23.71
C GLU A 1116 -0.50 14.78 -22.23
N CYS A 1117 -0.51 13.54 -21.72
CA CYS A 1117 -1.12 13.18 -20.43
C CYS A 1117 -0.57 13.91 -19.19
N SER A 1118 0.53 14.67 -19.30
CA SER A 1118 1.20 15.48 -18.27
C SER A 1118 0.31 16.24 -17.27
N LEU A 1119 0.85 16.48 -16.07
CA LEU A 1119 0.24 17.31 -15.04
C LEU A 1119 0.16 18.75 -15.52
N LYS A 1120 -1.05 19.28 -15.60
CA LYS A 1120 -1.41 20.63 -16.00
C LYS A 1120 -1.72 21.50 -14.80
N GLU A 1121 -1.25 22.73 -14.84
CA GLU A 1121 -1.65 23.78 -13.90
C GLU A 1121 -2.69 24.69 -14.56
N ILE A 1122 -3.90 24.71 -13.99
CA ILE A 1122 -5.01 25.54 -14.46
C ILE A 1122 -5.18 26.68 -13.46
N GLN A 1123 -5.06 27.92 -13.92
CA GLN A 1123 -5.29 29.11 -13.09
C GLN A 1123 -6.54 29.84 -13.58
N VAL A 1124 -7.47 30.13 -12.67
CA VAL A 1124 -8.71 30.86 -12.95
C VAL A 1124 -8.67 32.17 -12.17
N LEU A 1125 -8.76 33.31 -12.88
CA LEU A 1125 -8.68 34.65 -12.31
C LEU A 1125 -10.07 35.30 -12.21
N TYR A 1126 -10.39 35.87 -11.06
CA TYR A 1126 -11.65 36.56 -10.75
C TYR A 1126 -11.45 38.01 -10.44
#